data_AF-A0A0Q4PMR1-F1
#
_entry.id   AF-A0A0Q4PMR1-F1
#
_cell.length_a   1.000
_cell.length_b   1.000
_cell.length_c   1.000
_cell.angle_alpha   90.00
_cell.angle_beta   90.00
_cell.angle_gamma   90.00
#
_symmetry.space_group_name_H-M   'P 1'
#
loop_
_entity.id
_entity.type
_entity.pdbx_description
1 polymer ?
#
loop_
_entity_poly.entity_id
_entity_poly.type
_entity_poly.pdbx_seq_one_letter_code
_entity_poly.pdbx_strand_id
1 'polypeptide(L)'
;MTDPVAEIAAPAAAEQEPVAPDFAAIAMIDDDLRPLTLERVPEDDRDAVVAFLADADVLEDLQARGMSADQVAAAPNAALEALTRPDLAHGLAFAKIGDVSARTQDLVDRRRSMRQIAESIRETGGCTVAEFGPDDDLAGIDKFDIVFIDYYLDDKVENGERAEQIAGQVHEKRDVSRRQQIVLMSTKEGVRAMRANFRRNANIEAASFAFVSKLDLDEDWKVKAHLDMLARGMQHSEALGGYINAVKASAKAAADALTTTIDDLDIGDFAYIQRIALHEDGHPLGDYLSWLLSSQLTAVAFETGLREQQAVIDALEFPVGPFSPAEPSVAVASLYHNALFARNLGKLGGHPRATEDSPIADVPFVQLGDVFLTADRGRSVVILSPDCDLAFSTHGRPPDRNMSVILMFGDPNTVTTPADKATDASTEGMVQGTEVYRIDWRFNTFRTVPLGELTQFLQDGGFELGNRDRLRPIYSIKLQHELGSHLTRVGPPVMPPISKHARAKIRYRSVDGVSENTLDASEVVVSHFKKKSTVMLTPALISKLKLACRDHLELLRTQLEAMPEVTAEDQKARKPLAAKVQALATQIDGSDTWIKLFGDKPLPAEGKCDRVGGCVYIAHGAGWVHPGPPAVVLVIGEPAYSGNGDAQDGGNPADGGDAPPPPTGAPIGLAPAAAPEVALAMRPVRRAEARAKPAPRDA
;
A
#
# COMPACT_ATOMS: atom_id res chain seq x y z
N MET A 1 35.60 -40.34 -3.45
CA MET A 1 35.09 -39.70 -2.22
C MET A 1 34.39 -38.45 -2.68
N THR A 2 33.11 -38.59 -2.95
CA THR A 2 32.21 -37.54 -3.44
C THR A 2 31.02 -37.59 -2.52
N ASP A 3 30.96 -36.65 -1.58
CA ASP A 3 29.79 -36.46 -0.73
C ASP A 3 28.67 -35.81 -1.54
N PRO A 4 27.41 -36.25 -1.38
CA PRO A 4 26.28 -35.60 -2.01
C PRO A 4 25.87 -34.37 -1.19
N VAL A 5 25.70 -33.24 -1.87
CA VAL A 5 25.05 -32.05 -1.31
C VAL A 5 23.59 -32.41 -1.07
N ALA A 6 23.21 -32.51 0.20
CA ALA A 6 21.82 -32.66 0.60
C ALA A 6 21.05 -31.39 0.28
N GLU A 7 20.02 -31.54 -0.55
CA GLU A 7 19.00 -30.55 -0.83
C GLU A 7 18.22 -30.30 0.48
N ILE A 8 18.52 -29.18 1.15
CA ILE A 8 17.78 -28.74 2.33
C ILE A 8 16.44 -28.19 1.81
N ALA A 9 15.44 -29.05 1.76
CA ALA A 9 14.05 -28.63 1.59
C ALA A 9 13.70 -27.68 2.73
N ALA A 10 13.24 -26.47 2.38
CA ALA A 10 12.67 -25.53 3.34
C ALA A 10 11.56 -26.25 4.13
N PRO A 11 11.55 -26.19 5.47
CA PRO A 11 10.48 -26.80 6.25
C PRO A 11 9.17 -26.15 5.81
N ALA A 12 8.22 -26.97 5.36
CA ALA A 12 6.84 -26.54 5.18
C ALA A 12 6.43 -25.87 6.50
N ALA A 13 6.05 -24.58 6.43
CA ALA A 13 5.56 -23.85 7.57
C ALA A 13 4.40 -24.66 8.17
N ALA A 14 4.67 -25.30 9.31
CA ALA A 14 3.64 -25.96 10.07
C ALA A 14 2.61 -24.87 10.38
N GLU A 15 1.38 -25.05 9.89
CA GLU A 15 0.23 -24.28 10.36
C GLU A 15 0.18 -24.50 11.87
N GLN A 16 0.73 -23.56 12.64
CA GLN A 16 0.61 -23.56 14.09
C GLN A 16 -0.88 -23.43 14.37
N GLU A 17 -1.48 -24.49 14.91
CA GLU A 17 -2.83 -24.43 15.43
C GLU A 17 -2.95 -23.22 16.37
N PRO A 18 -4.04 -22.45 16.30
CA PRO A 18 -4.22 -21.27 17.12
C PRO A 18 -4.16 -21.68 18.60
N VAL A 19 -3.06 -21.35 19.25
CA VAL A 19 -2.90 -21.47 20.70
C VAL A 19 -4.03 -20.67 21.33
N ALA A 20 -4.84 -21.32 22.16
CA ALA A 20 -5.94 -20.65 22.84
C ALA A 20 -5.41 -19.43 23.62
N PRO A 21 -6.13 -18.29 23.60
CA PRO A 21 -5.67 -17.08 24.27
C PRO A 21 -5.46 -17.33 25.78
N ASP A 22 -4.23 -17.11 26.25
CA ASP A 22 -3.79 -17.36 27.62
C ASP A 22 -4.10 -16.17 28.55
N PHE A 23 -5.37 -15.76 28.63
CA PHE A 23 -5.80 -14.74 29.59
C PHE A 23 -6.56 -15.38 30.75
N ALA A 24 -6.18 -15.06 31.98
CA ALA A 24 -6.87 -15.56 33.17
C ALA A 24 -7.99 -14.60 33.63
N ALA A 25 -7.79 -13.28 33.46
CA ALA A 25 -8.71 -12.29 34.00
C ALA A 25 -8.79 -11.01 33.16
N ILE A 26 -10.02 -10.53 32.92
CA ILE A 26 -10.34 -9.31 32.19
C ILE A 26 -11.18 -8.38 33.08
N ALA A 27 -10.86 -7.09 33.08
CA ALA A 27 -11.68 -6.05 33.68
C ALA A 27 -12.29 -5.17 32.60
N MET A 28 -13.52 -4.70 32.81
CA MET A 28 -14.18 -3.72 31.96
C MET A 28 -14.64 -2.54 32.81
N ILE A 29 -14.28 -1.33 32.39
CA ILE A 29 -14.62 -0.07 33.04
C ILE A 29 -15.49 0.73 32.08
N ASP A 30 -16.76 0.87 32.41
CA ASP A 30 -17.77 1.55 31.60
C ASP A 30 -18.94 1.98 32.50
N ASP A 31 -19.51 3.16 32.31
CA ASP A 31 -20.64 3.60 33.11
C ASP A 31 -21.93 2.85 32.78
N ASP A 32 -22.05 2.33 31.56
CA ASP A 32 -23.12 1.44 31.12
C ASP A 32 -22.93 -0.01 31.61
N LEU A 33 -21.85 -0.31 32.34
CA LEU A 33 -21.73 -1.56 33.10
C LEU A 33 -22.41 -1.52 34.48
N ARG A 34 -22.89 -0.36 34.93
CA ARG A 34 -23.69 -0.26 36.16
C ARG A 34 -25.14 -0.69 35.92
N PRO A 35 -25.80 -1.36 36.89
CA PRO A 35 -27.22 -1.66 36.81
C PRO A 35 -28.06 -0.41 36.50
N LEU A 36 -29.04 -0.56 35.61
CA LEU A 36 -29.94 0.52 35.23
C LEU A 36 -30.98 0.72 36.34
N THR A 37 -30.82 1.82 37.09
CA THR A 37 -31.75 2.24 38.15
C THR A 37 -32.53 3.48 37.71
N LEU A 38 -33.68 3.72 38.35
CA LEU A 38 -34.48 4.94 38.13
C LEU A 38 -33.68 6.23 38.40
N GLU A 39 -32.64 6.17 39.22
CA GLU A 39 -31.77 7.33 39.48
C GLU A 39 -30.98 7.75 38.23
N ARG A 40 -30.64 6.81 37.35
CA ARG A 40 -29.98 7.07 36.06
C ARG A 40 -30.94 7.59 34.99
N VAL A 41 -32.25 7.34 35.15
CA VAL A 41 -33.28 7.90 34.26
C VAL A 41 -33.34 9.42 34.47
N PRO A 42 -33.40 10.23 33.39
CA PRO A 42 -33.54 11.68 33.48
C PRO A 42 -34.71 12.04 34.40
N GLU A 43 -34.51 13.02 35.29
CA GLU A 43 -35.48 13.34 36.34
C GLU A 43 -36.89 13.61 35.80
N ASP A 44 -36.98 14.29 34.65
CA ASP A 44 -38.23 14.61 33.96
C ASP A 44 -38.96 13.37 33.38
N ASP A 45 -38.24 12.27 33.15
CA ASP A 45 -38.76 11.05 32.53
C ASP A 45 -39.14 9.97 33.57
N ARG A 46 -38.70 10.13 34.84
CA ARG A 46 -38.83 9.10 35.89
C ARG A 46 -40.27 8.67 36.13
N ASP A 47 -41.18 9.62 36.33
CA ASP A 47 -42.59 9.32 36.61
C ASP A 47 -43.26 8.61 35.43
N ALA A 48 -42.91 9.01 34.20
CA ALA A 48 -43.41 8.40 32.98
C ALA A 48 -42.91 6.96 32.82
N VAL A 49 -41.63 6.70 33.13
CA VAL A 49 -41.03 5.36 33.12
C VAL A 49 -41.64 4.47 34.21
N VAL A 50 -41.90 5.01 35.41
CA VAL A 50 -42.57 4.25 36.48
C VAL A 50 -44.00 3.89 36.10
N ALA A 51 -44.76 4.83 35.51
CA ALA A 51 -46.10 4.57 35.01
C ALA A 51 -46.09 3.53 33.88
N PHE A 52 -45.10 3.60 32.99
CA PHE A 52 -44.90 2.63 31.92
C PHE A 52 -44.65 1.21 32.44
N LEU A 53 -43.81 1.03 33.46
CA LEU A 53 -43.56 -0.28 34.08
C LEU A 53 -44.80 -0.88 34.75
N ALA A 54 -45.82 -0.06 35.06
CA ALA A 54 -47.10 -0.49 35.61
C ALA A 54 -48.20 -0.71 34.54
N ASP A 55 -47.90 -0.48 33.26
CA ASP A 55 -48.85 -0.71 32.16
C ASP A 55 -49.19 -2.20 32.03
N ALA A 56 -50.46 -2.51 31.80
CA ALA A 56 -50.95 -3.89 31.80
C ALA A 56 -50.28 -4.75 30.71
N ASP A 57 -50.05 -4.18 29.52
CA ASP A 57 -49.42 -4.91 28.42
C ASP A 57 -47.92 -5.16 28.71
N VAL A 58 -47.26 -4.20 29.37
CA VAL A 58 -45.85 -4.28 29.77
C VAL A 58 -45.66 -5.32 30.87
N LEU A 59 -46.57 -5.34 31.86
CA LEU A 59 -46.56 -6.35 32.92
C LEU A 59 -46.80 -7.76 32.37
N GLU A 60 -47.69 -7.92 31.39
CA GLU A 60 -47.91 -9.21 30.72
C GLU A 60 -46.64 -9.68 29.97
N ASP A 61 -45.97 -8.79 29.23
CA ASP A 61 -44.70 -9.11 28.54
C ASP A 61 -43.57 -9.45 29.52
N LEU A 62 -43.42 -8.69 30.61
CA LEU A 62 -42.43 -8.99 31.67
C LEU A 62 -42.76 -10.29 32.41
N GLN A 63 -44.03 -10.61 32.62
CA GLN A 63 -44.47 -11.86 33.24
C GLN A 63 -44.23 -13.07 32.36
N ALA A 64 -44.48 -12.97 31.05
CA ALA A 64 -44.12 -13.99 30.07
C ALA A 64 -42.60 -14.27 30.06
N ARG A 65 -41.80 -13.34 30.59
CA ARG A 65 -40.34 -13.35 30.66
C ARG A 65 -39.79 -13.63 32.06
N GLY A 66 -40.66 -13.98 33.01
CA GLY A 66 -40.27 -14.49 34.33
C GLY A 66 -40.28 -13.48 35.48
N MET A 67 -40.88 -12.31 35.33
CA MET A 67 -41.09 -11.35 36.44
C MET A 67 -42.57 -11.21 36.80
N SER A 68 -42.98 -11.51 38.02
CA SER A 68 -44.38 -11.33 38.43
C SER A 68 -44.74 -9.85 38.60
N ALA A 69 -46.02 -9.50 38.45
CA ALA A 69 -46.49 -8.13 38.65
C ALA A 69 -46.16 -7.58 40.06
N ASP A 70 -46.23 -8.43 41.08
CA ASP A 70 -45.85 -8.05 42.46
C ASP A 70 -44.34 -7.74 42.58
N GLN A 71 -43.49 -8.44 41.83
CA GLN A 71 -42.05 -8.18 41.79
C GLN A 71 -41.71 -6.88 41.07
N VAL A 72 -42.41 -6.58 39.97
CA VAL A 72 -42.23 -5.32 39.22
C VAL A 72 -42.67 -4.13 40.07
N ALA A 73 -43.82 -4.21 40.74
CA ALA A 73 -44.32 -3.14 41.61
C ALA A 73 -43.44 -2.93 42.86
N ALA A 74 -42.90 -4.01 43.44
CA ALA A 74 -42.04 -3.92 44.61
C ALA A 74 -40.59 -3.48 44.28
N ALA A 75 -40.13 -3.67 43.05
CA ALA A 75 -38.75 -3.39 42.63
C ALA A 75 -38.68 -2.85 41.18
N PRO A 76 -39.10 -1.60 40.94
CA PRO A 76 -39.09 -1.00 39.60
C PRO A 76 -37.69 -0.94 38.97
N ASN A 77 -36.63 -0.81 39.77
CA ASN A 77 -35.24 -0.91 39.30
C ASN A 77 -34.91 -2.30 38.73
N ALA A 78 -35.43 -3.38 39.34
CA ALA A 78 -35.22 -4.74 38.83
C ALA A 78 -35.95 -4.96 37.51
N ALA A 79 -37.14 -4.37 37.35
CA ALA A 79 -37.90 -4.42 36.11
C ALA A 79 -37.21 -3.65 34.98
N LEU A 80 -36.67 -2.46 35.29
CA LEU A 80 -35.91 -1.65 34.35
C LEU A 80 -34.61 -2.37 33.92
N GLU A 81 -33.87 -2.96 34.87
CA GLU A 81 -32.68 -3.77 34.55
C GLU A 81 -33.04 -5.02 33.73
N ALA A 82 -34.21 -5.63 33.92
CA ALA A 82 -34.62 -6.79 33.13
C ALA A 82 -34.76 -6.47 31.63
N LEU A 83 -35.18 -5.25 31.27
CA LEU A 83 -35.27 -4.81 29.87
C LEU A 83 -33.91 -4.81 29.14
N THR A 84 -32.81 -4.78 29.90
CA THR A 84 -31.46 -4.77 29.36
C THR A 84 -30.93 -6.16 29.02
N ARG A 85 -31.64 -7.22 29.41
CA ARG A 85 -31.18 -8.58 29.16
C ARG A 85 -31.36 -8.94 27.67
N PRO A 86 -30.35 -9.55 27.00
CA PRO A 86 -30.42 -9.86 25.58
C PRO A 86 -31.60 -10.75 25.19
N ASP A 87 -32.01 -11.67 26.06
CA ASP A 87 -33.16 -12.57 25.88
C ASP A 87 -34.51 -11.86 25.92
N LEU A 88 -34.57 -10.65 26.50
CA LEU A 88 -35.81 -9.92 26.72
C LEU A 88 -36.10 -8.82 25.69
N ALA A 89 -35.15 -8.54 24.80
CA ALA A 89 -35.12 -7.31 24.02
C ALA A 89 -35.86 -7.34 22.67
N HIS A 90 -36.76 -8.31 22.51
CA HIS A 90 -37.74 -8.35 21.40
C HIS A 90 -39.18 -8.28 21.93
N GLY A 91 -39.35 -7.85 23.19
CA GLY A 91 -40.63 -7.71 23.85
C GLY A 91 -41.35 -6.41 23.56
N LEU A 92 -42.64 -6.41 23.84
CA LEU A 92 -43.49 -5.22 23.75
C LEU A 92 -43.00 -4.12 24.68
N ALA A 93 -42.49 -4.47 25.86
CA ALA A 93 -41.94 -3.52 26.82
C ALA A 93 -40.72 -2.79 26.24
N PHE A 94 -39.80 -3.52 25.60
CA PHE A 94 -38.66 -2.91 24.94
C PHE A 94 -39.09 -2.05 23.73
N ALA A 95 -40.07 -2.48 22.94
CA ALA A 95 -40.53 -1.70 21.78
C ALA A 95 -41.23 -0.38 22.16
N LYS A 96 -41.94 -0.36 23.31
CA LYS A 96 -42.74 0.80 23.75
C LYS A 96 -41.96 1.80 24.62
N ILE A 97 -40.82 1.45 25.21
CA ILE A 97 -40.13 2.38 26.13
C ILE A 97 -39.59 3.63 25.41
N GLY A 98 -39.25 3.52 24.13
CA GLY A 98 -38.92 4.67 23.27
C GLY A 98 -40.07 5.67 23.08
N ASP A 99 -41.33 5.22 23.10
CA ASP A 99 -42.51 6.10 23.02
C ASP A 99 -42.69 6.93 24.31
N VAL A 100 -42.13 6.45 25.43
CA VAL A 100 -42.19 7.10 26.74
C VAL A 100 -41.01 8.04 26.94
N SER A 101 -39.80 7.54 26.69
CA SER A 101 -38.56 8.31 26.80
C SER A 101 -37.49 7.74 25.88
N ALA A 102 -37.21 8.45 24.79
CA ALA A 102 -36.09 8.13 23.90
C ALA A 102 -34.74 8.09 24.64
N ARG A 103 -34.54 8.95 25.65
CA ARG A 103 -33.32 8.95 26.48
C ARG A 103 -33.18 7.69 27.33
N THR A 104 -34.29 7.16 27.83
CA THR A 104 -34.30 5.91 28.60
C THR A 104 -34.09 4.71 27.69
N GLN A 105 -34.69 4.71 26.48
CA GLN A 105 -34.39 3.72 25.45
C GLN A 105 -32.89 3.67 25.13
N ASP A 106 -32.26 4.82 24.90
CA ASP A 106 -30.82 4.90 24.63
C ASP A 106 -29.99 4.31 25.80
N LEU A 107 -30.37 4.57 27.06
CA LEU A 107 -29.71 3.97 28.23
C LEU A 107 -29.88 2.44 28.27
N VAL A 108 -31.08 1.93 27.96
CA VAL A 108 -31.34 0.48 27.90
C VAL A 108 -30.51 -0.16 26.79
N ASP A 109 -30.44 0.45 25.61
CA ASP A 109 -29.70 -0.05 24.46
C ASP A 109 -28.20 -0.11 24.72
N ARG A 110 -27.64 0.96 25.30
CA ARG A 110 -26.22 1.00 25.68
C ARG A 110 -25.87 -0.06 26.73
N ARG A 111 -26.67 -0.16 27.80
CA ARG A 111 -26.53 -1.16 28.86
C ARG A 111 -26.60 -2.58 28.32
N ARG A 112 -27.56 -2.86 27.44
CA ARG A 112 -27.71 -4.16 26.77
C ARG A 112 -26.50 -4.50 25.92
N SER A 113 -26.03 -3.56 25.08
CA SER A 113 -24.87 -3.77 24.22
C SER A 113 -23.62 -4.09 25.02
N MET A 114 -23.33 -3.34 26.09
CA MET A 114 -22.18 -3.59 26.96
C MET A 114 -22.28 -4.93 27.70
N ARG A 115 -23.48 -5.31 28.13
CA ARG A 115 -23.72 -6.62 28.76
C ARG A 115 -23.49 -7.77 27.78
N GLN A 116 -23.95 -7.64 26.54
CA GLN A 116 -23.70 -8.61 25.50
C GLN A 116 -22.19 -8.77 25.27
N ILE A 117 -21.44 -7.67 25.14
CA ILE A 117 -19.97 -7.71 25.02
C ILE A 117 -19.34 -8.47 26.21
N ALA A 118 -19.74 -8.15 27.44
CA ALA A 118 -19.20 -8.80 28.64
C ALA A 118 -19.53 -10.30 28.69
N GLU A 119 -20.74 -10.69 28.28
CA GLU A 119 -21.16 -12.09 28.16
C GLU A 119 -20.37 -12.83 27.06
N SER A 120 -20.23 -12.24 25.87
CA SER A 120 -19.41 -12.78 24.79
C SER A 120 -17.95 -12.99 25.23
N ILE A 121 -17.36 -12.06 25.99
CA ILE A 121 -16.00 -12.21 26.53
C ILE A 121 -15.91 -13.39 27.51
N ARG A 122 -16.89 -13.56 28.41
CA ARG A 122 -16.93 -14.68 29.36
C ARG A 122 -16.98 -16.03 28.64
N GLU A 123 -17.79 -16.12 27.60
CA GLU A 123 -17.97 -17.35 26.83
C GLU A 123 -16.75 -17.69 25.97
N THR A 124 -16.02 -16.67 25.52
CA THR A 124 -14.98 -16.81 24.49
C THR A 124 -13.63 -17.35 24.99
N GLY A 125 -13.40 -17.48 26.30
CA GLY A 125 -12.10 -17.94 26.81
C GLY A 125 -12.10 -18.58 28.19
N GLY A 126 -13.27 -18.76 28.83
CA GLY A 126 -13.31 -19.18 30.23
C GLY A 126 -12.65 -18.16 31.18
N CYS A 127 -12.44 -16.92 30.71
CA CYS A 127 -11.81 -15.85 31.45
C CYS A 127 -12.76 -15.31 32.53
N THR A 128 -12.20 -14.89 33.65
CA THR A 128 -12.96 -14.16 34.67
C THR A 128 -13.15 -12.71 34.22
N VAL A 129 -14.40 -12.25 34.07
CA VAL A 129 -14.72 -10.87 33.68
C VAL A 129 -15.27 -10.12 34.89
N ALA A 130 -14.57 -9.07 35.31
CA ALA A 130 -15.04 -8.13 36.32
C ALA A 130 -15.52 -6.83 35.68
N GLU A 131 -16.68 -6.36 36.11
CA GLU A 131 -17.31 -5.12 35.64
C GLU A 131 -17.13 -4.04 36.71
N PHE A 132 -16.70 -2.86 36.29
CA PHE A 132 -16.49 -1.69 37.15
C PHE A 132 -17.16 -0.47 36.54
N GLY A 133 -17.79 0.34 37.38
CA GLY A 133 -18.18 1.71 37.09
C GLY A 133 -17.01 2.70 37.26
N PRO A 134 -17.16 3.94 36.79
CA PRO A 134 -16.12 4.98 36.85
C PRO A 134 -15.80 5.48 38.28
N ASP A 135 -16.64 5.13 39.26
CA ASP A 135 -16.52 5.53 40.66
C ASP A 135 -16.18 4.36 41.60
N ASP A 136 -16.07 3.15 41.05
CA ASP A 136 -15.76 1.95 41.84
C ASP A 136 -14.31 1.96 42.31
N ASP A 137 -14.04 1.29 43.44
CA ASP A 137 -12.67 1.14 43.92
C ASP A 137 -11.90 0.17 43.03
N LEU A 138 -10.88 0.69 42.34
CA LEU A 138 -9.96 -0.07 41.49
C LEU A 138 -8.89 -0.82 42.32
N ALA A 139 -9.23 -1.29 43.52
CA ALA A 139 -8.36 -2.13 44.33
C ALA A 139 -8.32 -3.55 43.74
N GLY A 140 -7.11 -4.10 43.57
CA GLY A 140 -6.95 -5.42 42.95
C GLY A 140 -7.06 -5.41 41.43
N ILE A 141 -7.01 -4.23 40.78
CA ILE A 141 -7.03 -4.12 39.31
C ILE A 141 -5.75 -4.71 38.66
N ASP A 142 -4.68 -4.83 39.43
CA ASP A 142 -3.39 -5.42 39.07
C ASP A 142 -3.46 -6.92 38.73
N LYS A 143 -4.49 -7.62 39.19
CA LYS A 143 -4.68 -9.05 38.89
C LYS A 143 -5.21 -9.34 37.49
N PHE A 144 -5.69 -8.32 36.77
CA PHE A 144 -6.28 -8.48 35.44
C PHE A 144 -5.22 -8.32 34.35
N ASP A 145 -5.27 -9.19 33.35
CA ASP A 145 -4.35 -9.21 32.22
C ASP A 145 -4.77 -8.17 31.16
N ILE A 146 -6.08 -7.97 31.00
CA ILE A 146 -6.65 -6.95 30.11
C ILE A 146 -7.62 -6.06 30.88
N VAL A 147 -7.53 -4.74 30.66
CA VAL A 147 -8.47 -3.75 31.19
C VAL A 147 -9.08 -2.95 30.04
N PHE A 148 -10.36 -3.21 29.74
CA PHE A 148 -11.14 -2.40 28.81
C PHE A 148 -11.62 -1.13 29.52
N ILE A 149 -11.48 0.02 28.87
CA ILE A 149 -11.88 1.32 29.41
C ILE A 149 -12.66 2.06 28.32
N ASP A 150 -13.90 2.45 28.60
CA ASP A 150 -14.63 3.32 27.68
C ASP A 150 -14.02 4.72 27.65
N TYR A 151 -14.04 5.37 26.49
CA TYR A 151 -13.56 6.74 26.37
C TYR A 151 -14.51 7.75 27.03
N TYR A 152 -15.83 7.50 26.95
CA TYR A 152 -16.87 8.42 27.45
C TYR A 152 -17.38 7.98 28.82
N LEU A 153 -16.49 7.98 29.82
CA LEU A 153 -16.89 7.74 31.21
C LEU A 153 -17.55 9.02 31.76
N ASP A 154 -18.86 8.97 31.94
CA ASP A 154 -19.77 10.04 32.39
C ASP A 154 -20.39 10.86 31.24
N ASP A 155 -21.73 10.75 31.09
CA ASP A 155 -22.56 11.42 30.07
C ASP A 155 -22.45 12.96 30.05
N LYS A 156 -21.74 13.55 31.02
CA LYS A 156 -21.63 15.00 31.22
C LYS A 156 -20.40 15.64 30.58
N VAL A 157 -19.36 14.87 30.23
CA VAL A 157 -18.08 15.44 29.77
C VAL A 157 -17.61 14.75 28.49
N GLU A 158 -17.64 15.49 27.37
CA GLU A 158 -17.29 14.94 26.05
C GLU A 158 -15.76 14.82 25.78
N ASN A 159 -14.90 15.17 26.74
CA ASN A 159 -13.46 15.31 26.48
C ASN A 159 -12.61 14.07 26.82
N GLY A 160 -13.18 13.03 27.46
CA GLY A 160 -12.46 11.79 27.81
C GLY A 160 -11.41 11.92 28.92
N GLU A 161 -11.30 13.07 29.58
CA GLU A 161 -10.32 13.31 30.66
C GLU A 161 -10.48 12.31 31.82
N ARG A 162 -11.72 11.92 32.12
CA ARG A 162 -12.00 10.94 33.17
C ARG A 162 -11.44 9.56 32.83
N ALA A 163 -11.59 9.13 31.58
CA ALA A 163 -10.99 7.89 31.09
C ALA A 163 -9.47 7.94 31.10
N GLU A 164 -8.86 9.09 30.78
CA GLU A 164 -7.41 9.29 30.90
C GLU A 164 -6.92 9.14 32.34
N GLN A 165 -7.62 9.75 33.31
CA GLN A 165 -7.29 9.65 34.73
C GLN A 165 -7.39 8.20 35.24
N ILE A 166 -8.48 7.52 34.90
CA ILE A 166 -8.68 6.11 35.30
C ILE A 166 -7.62 5.23 34.66
N ALA A 167 -7.34 5.39 33.37
CA ALA A 167 -6.30 4.62 32.70
C ALA A 167 -4.91 4.85 33.30
N GLY A 168 -4.60 6.09 33.72
CA GLY A 168 -3.39 6.41 34.48
C GLY A 168 -3.33 5.69 35.83
N GLN A 169 -4.43 5.68 36.60
CA GLN A 169 -4.49 4.95 37.88
C GLN A 169 -4.33 3.43 37.71
N VAL A 170 -4.94 2.85 36.67
CA VAL A 170 -4.77 1.44 36.33
C VAL A 170 -3.30 1.16 36.02
N HIS A 171 -2.69 2.01 35.20
CA HIS A 171 -1.29 1.89 34.82
C HIS A 171 -0.32 2.01 36.01
N GLU A 172 -0.57 2.92 36.95
CA GLU A 172 0.24 3.09 38.16
C GLU A 172 0.14 1.91 39.12
N LYS A 173 -1.05 1.28 39.21
CA LYS A 173 -1.29 0.13 40.08
C LYS A 173 -0.81 -1.20 39.49
N ARG A 174 -0.39 -1.23 38.22
CA ARG A 174 0.00 -2.47 37.54
C ARG A 174 1.16 -3.17 38.27
N ASP A 175 1.08 -4.49 38.34
CA ASP A 175 2.23 -5.30 38.71
C ASP A 175 3.19 -5.36 37.52
N VAL A 176 4.42 -4.85 37.70
CA VAL A 176 5.46 -4.81 36.66
C VAL A 176 5.84 -6.22 36.19
N SER A 177 5.64 -7.24 37.03
CA SER A 177 5.89 -8.64 36.67
C SER A 177 4.78 -9.25 35.81
N ARG A 178 3.60 -8.62 35.74
CA ARG A 178 2.47 -9.06 34.92
C ARG A 178 2.37 -8.24 33.63
N ARG A 179 2.01 -8.92 32.56
CA ARG A 179 1.73 -8.29 31.26
C ARG A 179 0.29 -7.79 31.28
N GLN A 180 0.08 -6.57 31.79
CA GLN A 180 -1.25 -5.93 31.74
C GLN A 180 -1.38 -5.04 30.49
N GLN A 181 -2.46 -5.21 29.73
CA GLN A 181 -2.79 -4.40 28.56
C GLN A 181 -4.05 -3.56 28.81
N ILE A 182 -3.97 -2.26 28.51
CA ILE A 182 -5.11 -1.34 28.59
C ILE A 182 -5.71 -1.19 27.19
N VAL A 183 -7.00 -1.44 27.07
CA VAL A 183 -7.75 -1.38 25.80
C VAL A 183 -8.76 -0.25 25.89
N LEU A 184 -8.53 0.81 25.13
CA LEU A 184 -9.50 1.90 24.99
C LEU A 184 -10.61 1.46 24.03
N MET A 185 -11.86 1.59 24.46
CA MET A 185 -13.03 1.32 23.63
C MET A 185 -13.89 2.57 23.42
N SER A 186 -14.54 2.66 22.26
CA SER A 186 -15.50 3.72 21.97
C SER A 186 -16.39 3.34 20.78
N THR A 187 -17.61 3.87 20.75
CA THR A 187 -18.50 3.82 19.56
C THR A 187 -18.17 4.90 18.52
N LYS A 188 -17.46 5.98 18.88
CA LYS A 188 -17.18 7.10 17.96
C LYS A 188 -15.85 6.91 17.24
N GLU A 189 -15.87 6.85 15.90
CA GLU A 189 -14.66 6.67 15.08
C GLU A 189 -13.58 7.75 15.31
N GLY A 190 -14.00 8.99 15.60
CA GLY A 190 -13.07 10.10 15.87
C GLY A 190 -12.12 9.86 17.05
N VAL A 191 -12.52 9.03 18.03
CA VAL A 191 -11.66 8.69 19.18
C VAL A 191 -10.43 7.89 18.75
N ARG A 192 -10.53 7.11 17.67
CA ARG A 192 -9.39 6.38 17.11
C ARG A 192 -8.26 7.34 16.77
N ALA A 193 -8.54 8.53 16.23
CA ALA A 193 -7.51 9.53 15.94
C ALA A 193 -6.86 10.11 17.22
N MET A 194 -7.61 10.18 18.32
CA MET A 194 -7.16 10.73 19.61
C MET A 194 -6.35 9.75 20.47
N ARG A 195 -6.30 8.46 20.11
CA ARG A 195 -5.61 7.39 20.87
C ARG A 195 -4.16 7.72 21.28
N ALA A 196 -3.43 8.43 20.43
CA ALA A 196 -2.05 8.81 20.70
C ALA A 196 -1.95 9.89 21.80
N ASN A 197 -2.91 10.82 21.84
CA ASN A 197 -3.01 11.85 22.88
C ASN A 197 -3.48 11.22 24.19
N PHE A 198 -4.53 10.40 24.17
CA PHE A 198 -5.01 9.65 25.33
C PHE A 198 -3.87 8.90 26.02
N ARG A 199 -3.12 8.11 25.25
CA ARG A 199 -1.97 7.35 25.76
C ARG A 199 -0.90 8.24 26.38
N ARG A 200 -0.60 9.39 25.76
CA ARG A 200 0.40 10.34 26.26
C ARG A 200 -0.06 10.97 27.58
N ASN A 201 -1.32 11.38 27.66
CA ASN A 201 -1.90 12.03 28.83
C ASN A 201 -2.01 11.05 30.01
N ALA A 202 -2.39 9.80 29.75
CA ALA A 202 -2.44 8.73 30.74
C ALA A 202 -1.08 8.10 31.07
N ASN A 203 0.01 8.57 30.44
CA ASN A 203 1.38 8.05 30.59
C ASN A 203 1.52 6.53 30.35
N ILE A 204 0.79 5.98 29.37
CA ILE A 204 0.79 4.55 29.06
C ILE A 204 1.79 4.25 27.94
N GLU A 205 2.50 3.12 28.03
CA GLU A 205 3.40 2.67 26.97
C GLU A 205 2.66 2.15 25.74
N ALA A 206 3.23 2.35 24.55
CA ALA A 206 2.60 1.92 23.30
C ALA A 206 2.39 0.40 23.22
N ALA A 207 3.32 -0.38 23.79
CA ALA A 207 3.26 -1.84 23.79
C ALA A 207 2.18 -2.41 24.72
N SER A 208 1.73 -1.64 25.72
CA SER A 208 0.69 -2.04 26.69
C SER A 208 -0.66 -1.40 26.41
N PHE A 209 -0.87 -0.83 25.22
CA PHE A 209 -2.08 -0.09 24.87
C PHE A 209 -2.67 -0.55 23.54
N ALA A 210 -3.98 -0.75 23.49
CA ALA A 210 -4.72 -1.02 22.27
C ALA A 210 -6.01 -0.18 22.19
N PHE A 211 -6.57 -0.09 20.98
CA PHE A 211 -7.88 0.53 20.74
C PHE A 211 -8.77 -0.45 20.00
N VAL A 212 -10.03 -0.58 20.44
CA VAL A 212 -11.05 -1.41 19.81
C VAL A 212 -12.35 -0.62 19.69
N SER A 213 -13.01 -0.64 18.54
CA SER A 213 -14.33 -0.02 18.41
C SER A 213 -15.36 -0.88 19.15
N LYS A 214 -16.31 -0.26 19.86
CA LYS A 214 -17.46 -0.99 20.43
C LYS A 214 -18.29 -1.68 19.34
N LEU A 215 -18.29 -1.12 18.11
CA LEU A 215 -18.92 -1.73 16.92
C LEU A 215 -18.17 -2.97 16.41
N ASP A 216 -16.90 -3.12 16.77
CA ASP A 216 -16.10 -4.31 16.45
C ASP A 216 -16.23 -5.38 17.56
N LEU A 217 -17.11 -5.19 18.55
CA LEU A 217 -17.37 -6.12 19.66
C LEU A 217 -18.84 -6.54 19.75
N ASP A 218 -19.68 -6.18 18.77
CA ASP A 218 -21.12 -6.45 18.74
C ASP A 218 -21.50 -7.91 18.45
N GLU A 219 -20.56 -8.71 17.94
CA GLU A 219 -20.74 -10.12 17.59
C GLU A 219 -19.67 -11.01 18.24
N ASP A 220 -20.05 -12.21 18.70
CA ASP A 220 -19.17 -13.13 19.45
C ASP A 220 -17.87 -13.46 18.72
N TRP A 221 -17.93 -13.65 17.40
CA TRP A 221 -16.74 -13.97 16.62
C TRP A 221 -15.77 -12.79 16.51
N LYS A 222 -16.28 -11.54 16.53
CA LYS A 222 -15.43 -10.34 16.52
C LYS A 222 -14.75 -10.15 17.86
N VAL A 223 -15.48 -10.37 18.96
CA VAL A 223 -14.92 -10.41 20.32
C VAL A 223 -13.78 -11.44 20.38
N LYS A 224 -14.02 -12.66 19.88
CA LYS A 224 -13.00 -13.72 19.82
C LYS A 224 -11.78 -13.33 18.99
N ALA A 225 -11.99 -12.76 17.81
CA ALA A 225 -10.90 -12.31 16.96
C ALA A 225 -10.06 -11.23 17.65
N HIS A 226 -10.70 -10.23 18.27
CA HIS A 226 -10.00 -9.16 18.98
C HIS A 226 -9.24 -9.66 20.20
N LEU A 227 -9.81 -10.57 20.99
CA LEU A 227 -9.10 -11.18 22.12
C LEU A 227 -7.88 -11.99 21.66
N ASP A 228 -8.00 -12.79 20.59
CA ASP A 228 -6.85 -13.51 20.01
C ASP A 228 -5.76 -12.54 19.52
N MET A 229 -6.14 -11.44 18.87
CA MET A 229 -5.20 -10.39 18.45
C MET A 229 -4.47 -9.74 19.64
N LEU A 230 -5.19 -9.43 20.72
CA LEU A 230 -4.60 -8.89 21.94
C LEU A 230 -3.65 -9.90 22.58
N ALA A 231 -3.98 -11.20 22.55
CA ALA A 231 -3.19 -12.26 23.18
C ALA A 231 -1.83 -12.36 22.51
N ARG A 232 -1.84 -12.38 21.17
CA ARG A 232 -0.63 -12.39 20.36
C ARG A 232 0.19 -11.12 20.56
N GLY A 233 -0.46 -9.95 20.57
CA GLY A 233 0.22 -8.68 20.85
C GLY A 233 0.92 -8.67 22.22
N MET A 234 0.28 -9.24 23.25
CA MET A 234 0.84 -9.34 24.59
C MET A 234 2.05 -10.28 24.69
N GLN A 235 2.16 -11.31 23.85
CA GLN A 235 3.34 -12.19 23.83
C GLN A 235 4.61 -11.41 23.46
N HIS A 236 4.48 -10.34 22.68
CA HIS A 236 5.59 -9.51 22.21
C HIS A 236 5.77 -8.21 23.02
N SER A 237 4.81 -7.87 23.90
CA SER A 237 4.78 -6.56 24.57
C SER A 237 5.97 -6.32 25.49
N GLU A 238 6.46 -7.35 26.19
CA GLU A 238 7.60 -7.26 27.09
C GLU A 238 8.91 -7.00 26.33
N ALA A 239 9.16 -7.76 25.25
CA ALA A 239 10.33 -7.57 24.40
C ALA A 239 10.33 -6.18 23.75
N LEU A 240 9.18 -5.77 23.19
CA LEU A 240 9.01 -4.45 22.57
C LEU A 240 9.12 -3.32 23.60
N GLY A 241 8.53 -3.48 24.78
CA GLY A 241 8.64 -2.52 25.88
C GLY A 241 10.07 -2.36 26.36
N GLY A 242 10.77 -3.47 26.58
CA GLY A 242 12.19 -3.50 26.93
C GLY A 242 13.06 -2.76 25.90
N TYR A 243 12.88 -3.06 24.61
CA TYR A 243 13.58 -2.37 23.53
C TYR A 243 13.25 -0.87 23.46
N ILE A 244 11.97 -0.48 23.53
CA ILE A 244 11.56 0.94 23.52
C ILE A 244 12.19 1.69 24.69
N ASN A 245 12.18 1.11 25.89
CA ASN A 245 12.75 1.73 27.08
C ASN A 245 14.29 1.82 26.98
N ALA A 246 14.94 0.80 26.45
CA ALA A 246 16.37 0.84 26.15
C ALA A 246 16.70 1.94 25.12
N VAL A 247 15.92 2.08 24.04
CA VAL A 247 16.08 3.15 23.04
C VAL A 247 15.90 4.53 23.67
N LYS A 248 14.89 4.73 24.52
CA LYS A 248 14.68 6.01 25.23
C LYS A 248 15.86 6.34 26.14
N ALA A 249 16.32 5.37 26.93
CA ALA A 249 17.46 5.55 27.84
C ALA A 249 18.73 5.86 27.06
N SER A 250 19.00 5.11 25.99
CA SER A 250 20.18 5.28 25.12
C SER A 250 20.14 6.63 24.40
N ALA A 251 18.99 7.04 23.86
CA ALA A 251 18.84 8.34 23.22
C ALA A 251 19.07 9.51 24.19
N LYS A 252 18.57 9.40 25.43
CA LYS A 252 18.84 10.40 26.47
C LYS A 252 20.33 10.48 26.81
N ALA A 253 20.95 9.34 27.09
CA ALA A 253 22.39 9.27 27.38
C ALA A 253 23.23 9.80 26.21
N ALA A 254 22.84 9.50 24.98
CA ALA A 254 23.51 10.00 23.78
C ALA A 254 23.35 11.51 23.58
N ALA A 255 22.18 12.08 23.91
CA ALA A 255 21.98 13.52 23.91
C ALA A 255 22.86 14.22 24.96
N ASP A 256 22.95 13.66 26.17
CA ASP A 256 23.81 14.18 27.24
C ASP A 256 25.30 14.10 26.85
N ALA A 257 25.73 12.99 26.25
CA ALA A 257 27.09 12.80 25.75
C ALA A 257 27.43 13.73 24.58
N LEU A 258 26.49 13.92 23.64
CA LEU A 258 26.66 14.86 22.53
C LEU A 258 26.77 16.29 23.03
N THR A 259 25.95 16.67 24.03
CA THR A 259 26.01 17.99 24.65
C THR A 259 27.38 18.23 25.28
N THR A 260 27.89 17.24 26.04
CA THR A 260 29.25 17.30 26.62
C THR A 260 30.31 17.46 25.52
N THR A 261 30.19 16.70 24.43
CA THR A 261 31.11 16.79 23.29
C THR A 261 31.07 18.17 22.64
N ILE A 262 29.89 18.77 22.50
CA ILE A 262 29.72 20.12 21.94
C ILE A 262 30.32 21.17 22.88
N ASP A 263 30.13 21.02 24.19
CA ASP A 263 30.69 21.94 25.20
C ASP A 263 32.22 21.88 25.25
N ASP A 264 32.81 20.74 24.89
CA ASP A 264 34.25 20.55 24.79
C ASP A 264 34.86 21.13 23.49
N LEU A 265 34.04 21.43 22.46
CA LEU A 265 34.52 22.02 21.21
C LEU A 265 34.85 23.50 21.42
N ASP A 266 36.11 23.87 21.15
CA ASP A 266 36.53 25.26 21.23
C ASP A 266 36.36 26.00 19.88
N ILE A 267 36.47 27.33 19.92
CA ILE A 267 36.43 28.17 18.70
C ILE A 267 37.56 27.79 17.73
N GLY A 268 38.69 27.30 18.25
CA GLY A 268 39.83 26.81 17.48
C GLY A 268 39.48 25.59 16.64
N ASP A 269 38.69 24.65 17.17
CA ASP A 269 38.23 23.45 16.47
C ASP A 269 37.32 23.82 15.30
N PHE A 270 36.34 24.70 15.54
CA PHE A 270 35.46 25.21 14.48
C PHE A 270 36.25 25.93 13.38
N ALA A 271 37.21 26.78 13.79
CA ALA A 271 38.09 27.47 12.85
C ALA A 271 39.01 26.48 12.09
N TYR A 272 39.48 25.44 12.76
CA TYR A 272 40.33 24.41 12.18
C TYR A 272 39.58 23.61 11.12
N ILE A 273 38.38 23.10 11.43
CA ILE A 273 37.52 22.39 10.48
C ILE A 273 37.19 23.28 9.29
N GLN A 274 36.72 24.51 9.55
CA GLN A 274 36.37 25.46 8.50
C GLN A 274 37.55 25.75 7.57
N ARG A 275 38.76 25.93 8.13
CA ARG A 275 39.95 26.31 7.37
C ARG A 275 40.56 25.14 6.59
N ILE A 276 40.64 23.97 7.21
CA ILE A 276 41.38 22.83 6.65
C ILE A 276 40.49 21.95 5.77
N ALA A 277 39.27 21.66 6.18
CA ALA A 277 38.40 20.70 5.49
C ALA A 277 37.41 21.36 4.53
N LEU A 278 36.91 22.55 4.86
CA LEU A 278 35.75 23.13 4.16
C LEU A 278 36.07 24.39 3.34
N HIS A 279 37.21 25.05 3.57
CA HIS A 279 37.47 26.37 2.99
C HIS A 279 37.60 26.32 1.47
N GLU A 280 38.39 25.36 0.97
CA GLU A 280 38.66 25.21 -0.46
C GLU A 280 37.43 24.71 -1.21
N ASP A 281 36.71 23.75 -0.62
CA ASP A 281 35.51 23.15 -1.22
C ASP A 281 34.25 24.03 -1.08
N GLY A 282 34.27 25.02 -0.17
CA GLY A 282 33.15 25.92 0.06
C GLY A 282 31.97 25.29 0.78
N HIS A 283 32.13 24.13 1.39
CA HIS A 283 31.04 23.53 2.14
C HIS A 283 30.69 24.38 3.38
N PRO A 284 29.41 24.66 3.67
CA PRO A 284 29.01 25.43 4.86
C PRO A 284 29.35 24.70 6.16
N LEU A 285 29.92 25.40 7.15
CA LEU A 285 30.26 24.81 8.45
C LEU A 285 29.07 24.14 9.12
N GLY A 286 27.93 24.83 9.12
CA GLY A 286 26.72 24.39 9.81
C GLY A 286 26.20 23.07 9.27
N ASP A 287 26.19 22.91 7.95
CA ASP A 287 25.75 21.67 7.29
C ASP A 287 26.70 20.51 7.63
N TYR A 288 28.01 20.77 7.59
CA TYR A 288 29.03 19.77 7.93
C TYR A 288 28.97 19.35 9.41
N LEU A 289 28.86 20.32 10.33
CA LEU A 289 28.70 20.04 11.76
C LEU A 289 27.41 19.28 12.04
N SER A 290 26.29 19.66 11.40
CA SER A 290 25.02 18.96 11.56
C SER A 290 25.14 17.49 11.14
N TRP A 291 25.86 17.21 10.05
CA TRP A 291 26.18 15.85 9.63
C TRP A 291 27.06 15.12 10.66
N LEU A 292 28.19 15.69 11.08
CA LEU A 292 29.09 15.08 12.07
C LEU A 292 28.38 14.78 13.40
N LEU A 293 27.63 15.74 13.93
CA LEU A 293 26.88 15.60 15.18
C LEU A 293 25.76 14.57 15.04
N SER A 294 25.07 14.51 13.89
CA SER A 294 24.06 13.47 13.63
C SER A 294 24.67 12.07 13.58
N SER A 295 25.84 11.93 12.95
CA SER A 295 26.60 10.67 12.92
C SER A 295 27.07 10.26 14.31
N GLN A 296 27.60 11.21 15.09
CA GLN A 296 28.02 10.96 16.48
C GLN A 296 26.83 10.56 17.37
N LEU A 297 25.71 11.28 17.26
CA LEU A 297 24.49 10.95 18.00
C LEU A 297 24.02 9.54 17.65
N THR A 298 24.05 9.17 16.38
CA THR A 298 23.64 7.84 15.91
C THR A 298 24.56 6.76 16.48
N ALA A 299 25.88 6.97 16.42
CA ALA A 299 26.86 6.02 16.96
C ALA A 299 26.66 5.79 18.46
N VAL A 300 26.54 6.88 19.24
CA VAL A 300 26.35 6.76 20.69
C VAL A 300 24.98 6.16 21.01
N ALA A 301 23.90 6.61 20.38
CA ALA A 301 22.54 6.17 20.69
C ALA A 301 22.26 4.72 20.27
N PHE A 302 22.84 4.23 19.16
CA PHE A 302 22.43 2.96 18.57
C PHE A 302 23.53 1.91 18.49
N GLU A 303 24.81 2.27 18.47
CA GLU A 303 25.90 1.30 18.24
C GLU A 303 26.52 0.75 19.53
N THR A 304 26.44 1.48 20.64
CA THR A 304 27.23 1.19 21.86
C THR A 304 26.46 0.50 22.99
N GLY A 305 25.11 0.45 22.96
CA GLY A 305 24.31 -0.06 24.08
C GLY A 305 23.02 -0.82 23.74
N LEU A 306 22.62 -0.88 22.46
CA LEU A 306 21.34 -1.48 22.06
C LEU A 306 21.43 -2.90 21.48
N ARG A 307 22.63 -3.42 21.19
CA ARG A 307 22.78 -4.68 20.46
C ARG A 307 22.10 -5.88 21.10
N GLU A 308 22.16 -6.00 22.44
CA GLU A 308 21.52 -7.11 23.15
C GLU A 308 19.99 -7.04 23.04
N GLN A 309 19.40 -5.86 23.22
CA GLN A 309 17.95 -5.66 23.08
C GLN A 309 17.51 -5.76 21.61
N GLN A 310 18.35 -5.32 20.67
CA GLN A 310 18.13 -5.49 19.24
C GLN A 310 18.06 -6.98 18.87
N ALA A 311 18.96 -7.82 19.39
CA ALA A 311 18.93 -9.26 19.13
C ALA A 311 17.63 -9.93 19.63
N VAL A 312 17.05 -9.43 20.73
CA VAL A 312 15.74 -9.90 21.21
C VAL A 312 14.62 -9.54 20.22
N ILE A 313 14.64 -8.33 19.66
CA ILE A 313 13.66 -7.89 18.67
C ILE A 313 13.85 -8.59 17.31
N ASP A 314 15.09 -8.79 16.88
CA ASP A 314 15.42 -9.47 15.61
C ASP A 314 14.97 -10.94 15.63
N ALA A 315 14.87 -11.55 16.82
CA ALA A 315 14.35 -12.90 17.01
C ALA A 315 12.81 -12.97 17.02
N LEU A 316 12.09 -11.83 17.02
CA LEU A 316 10.63 -11.82 16.96
C LEU A 316 10.16 -12.09 15.52
N GLU A 317 9.25 -13.04 15.39
CA GLU A 317 8.57 -13.32 14.13
C GLU A 317 7.08 -13.00 14.23
N PHE A 318 6.54 -12.44 13.15
CA PHE A 318 5.12 -12.14 12.99
C PHE A 318 4.57 -12.95 11.79
N PRO A 319 4.36 -14.27 11.96
CA PRO A 319 4.08 -15.19 10.84
C PRO A 319 2.69 -14.99 10.23
N VAL A 320 1.74 -14.54 11.05
CA VAL A 320 0.40 -14.14 10.61
C VAL A 320 0.42 -12.63 10.41
N GLY A 321 -0.29 -12.15 9.38
CA GLY A 321 -0.36 -10.73 9.02
C GLY A 321 -0.68 -9.78 10.20
N PRO A 322 -0.70 -8.46 9.98
CA PRO A 322 -0.67 -7.48 11.05
C PRO A 322 -1.71 -7.75 12.15
N PHE A 323 -1.28 -7.68 13.43
CA PHE A 323 -2.13 -7.90 14.61
C PHE A 323 -3.27 -6.89 14.77
N SER A 324 -3.40 -5.93 13.85
CA SER A 324 -4.50 -5.00 13.80
C SER A 324 -4.84 -4.75 12.33
N PRO A 325 -6.12 -4.69 11.95
CA PRO A 325 -6.55 -4.20 10.64
C PRO A 325 -6.26 -2.70 10.44
N ALA A 326 -5.56 -2.05 11.38
CA ALA A 326 -5.12 -0.68 11.25
C ALA A 326 -4.01 -0.53 10.21
N GLU A 327 -4.16 0.47 9.35
CA GLU A 327 -3.07 0.93 8.49
C GLU A 327 -1.82 1.27 9.33
N PRO A 328 -0.60 1.02 8.79
CA PRO A 328 0.62 1.47 9.42
C PRO A 328 0.53 2.95 9.81
N SER A 329 0.91 3.27 11.04
CA SER A 329 0.76 4.64 11.55
C SER A 329 1.60 5.64 10.75
N VAL A 330 1.17 6.91 10.73
CA VAL A 330 1.95 8.05 10.21
C VAL A 330 3.35 8.12 10.84
N ALA A 331 3.53 7.58 12.06
CA ALA A 331 4.83 7.50 12.70
C ALA A 331 5.81 6.59 11.93
N VAL A 332 5.36 5.43 11.42
CA VAL A 332 6.19 4.54 10.59
C VAL A 332 6.57 5.23 9.29
N ALA A 333 5.58 5.86 8.63
CA ALA A 333 5.84 6.64 7.43
C ALA A 333 6.83 7.79 7.68
N SER A 334 6.73 8.48 8.81
CA SER A 334 7.64 9.55 9.20
C SER A 334 9.06 9.04 9.51
N LEU A 335 9.19 7.89 10.18
CA LEU A 335 10.48 7.24 10.42
C LEU A 335 11.17 6.91 9.10
N TYR A 336 10.44 6.26 8.19
CA TYR A 336 10.97 5.90 6.88
C TYR A 336 11.29 7.15 6.03
N HIS A 337 10.44 8.17 6.05
CA HIS A 337 10.71 9.45 5.42
C HIS A 337 12.00 10.09 5.92
N ASN A 338 12.22 10.16 7.23
CA ASN A 338 13.43 10.78 7.80
C ASN A 338 14.70 9.96 7.53
N ALA A 339 14.56 8.65 7.29
CA ALA A 339 15.64 7.80 6.82
C ALA A 339 15.97 8.05 5.33
N LEU A 340 14.99 8.46 4.53
CA LEU A 340 15.15 8.74 3.10
C LEU A 340 15.56 10.19 2.81
N PHE A 341 15.01 11.15 3.55
CA PHE A 341 15.09 12.58 3.29
C PHE A 341 15.64 13.35 4.49
N ALA A 342 16.48 14.35 4.21
CA ALA A 342 16.69 15.48 5.10
C ALA A 342 15.61 16.53 4.81
N ARG A 343 14.98 17.05 5.86
CA ARG A 343 13.87 18.01 5.75
C ARG A 343 14.32 19.42 6.09
N ASN A 344 13.50 20.39 5.68
CA ASN A 344 13.59 21.77 6.16
C ASN A 344 14.96 22.41 5.91
N LEU A 345 15.56 22.15 4.74
CA LEU A 345 16.81 22.78 4.32
C LEU A 345 16.63 24.28 4.00
N GLY A 346 15.41 24.79 4.15
CA GLY A 346 15.06 26.18 3.97
C GLY A 346 14.99 26.60 2.52
N LYS A 347 14.92 27.91 2.33
CA LYS A 347 14.76 28.53 1.01
C LYS A 347 15.97 28.27 0.13
N LEU A 348 15.75 28.05 -1.17
CA LEU A 348 16.82 28.10 -2.16
C LEU A 348 17.38 29.52 -2.22
N GLY A 349 18.68 29.65 -1.94
CA GLY A 349 19.39 30.92 -1.91
C GLY A 349 20.84 30.75 -2.36
N GLY A 350 21.58 31.85 -2.29
CA GLY A 350 23.02 31.87 -2.56
C GLY A 350 23.83 31.09 -1.55
N HIS A 351 25.14 31.02 -1.78
CA HIS A 351 26.06 30.40 -0.85
C HIS A 351 26.02 31.09 0.54
N PRO A 352 25.96 30.36 1.67
CA PRO A 352 25.75 30.96 3.00
C PRO A 352 26.79 31.99 3.44
N ARG A 353 28.02 31.92 2.91
CA ARG A 353 29.11 32.88 3.16
C ARG A 353 29.16 34.05 2.16
N ALA A 354 28.26 34.10 1.19
CA ALA A 354 28.21 35.18 0.22
C ALA A 354 27.61 36.44 0.86
N THR A 355 28.30 37.56 0.71
CA THR A 355 27.73 38.90 0.99
C THR A 355 26.82 39.31 -0.16
N GLU A 356 25.87 40.23 0.06
CA GLU A 356 24.95 40.70 -1.00
C GLU A 356 25.67 41.19 -2.27
N ASP A 357 26.82 41.85 -2.11
CA ASP A 357 27.64 42.35 -3.22
C ASP A 357 28.58 41.29 -3.84
N SER A 358 28.56 40.05 -3.34
CA SER A 358 29.47 39.01 -3.81
C SER A 358 29.05 38.49 -5.19
N PRO A 359 29.99 38.19 -6.10
CA PRO A 359 29.68 37.62 -7.41
C PRO A 359 29.07 36.21 -7.36
N ILE A 360 28.93 35.62 -6.17
CA ILE A 360 28.32 34.30 -5.95
C ILE A 360 26.99 34.39 -5.20
N ALA A 361 26.53 35.58 -4.82
CA ALA A 361 25.32 35.79 -4.00
C ALA A 361 24.04 35.34 -4.70
N ASP A 362 24.00 35.48 -6.02
CA ASP A 362 22.90 35.08 -6.91
C ASP A 362 23.06 33.67 -7.48
N VAL A 363 24.18 32.99 -7.20
CA VAL A 363 24.40 31.61 -7.65
C VAL A 363 23.73 30.64 -6.66
N PRO A 364 22.76 29.82 -7.09
CA PRO A 364 22.02 28.95 -6.18
C PRO A 364 22.92 27.89 -5.55
N PHE A 365 22.84 27.78 -4.22
CA PHE A 365 23.50 26.72 -3.46
C PHE A 365 22.62 25.48 -3.41
N VAL A 366 22.93 24.51 -4.28
CA VAL A 366 22.25 23.22 -4.41
C VAL A 366 23.21 22.06 -4.20
N GLN A 367 22.69 20.91 -3.80
CA GLN A 367 23.47 19.69 -3.59
C GLN A 367 22.77 18.48 -4.22
N LEU A 368 23.53 17.41 -4.41
CA LEU A 368 23.04 16.12 -4.88
C LEU A 368 21.88 15.65 -4.00
N GLY A 369 20.77 15.31 -4.64
CA GLY A 369 19.56 14.83 -3.98
C GLY A 369 18.61 15.93 -3.53
N ASP A 370 18.90 17.23 -3.70
CA ASP A 370 17.92 18.30 -3.43
C ASP A 370 16.66 18.06 -4.28
N VAL A 371 15.50 17.97 -3.63
CA VAL A 371 14.19 17.71 -4.23
C VAL A 371 13.29 18.93 -4.09
N PHE A 372 12.70 19.34 -5.21
CA PHE A 372 11.72 20.41 -5.28
C PHE A 372 10.38 19.87 -5.78
N LEU A 373 9.30 20.39 -5.22
CA LEU A 373 7.93 20.01 -5.54
C LEU A 373 7.15 21.23 -6.05
N THR A 374 6.21 21.03 -6.97
CA THR A 374 5.24 22.08 -7.31
C THR A 374 4.22 22.25 -6.18
N ALA A 375 3.56 23.41 -6.12
CA ALA A 375 2.60 23.72 -5.05
C ALA A 375 1.39 22.77 -5.04
N ASP A 376 0.95 22.31 -6.22
CA ASP A 376 -0.10 21.31 -6.39
C ASP A 376 0.39 19.87 -6.18
N ARG A 377 1.69 19.67 -5.93
CA ARG A 377 2.35 18.37 -5.78
C ARG A 377 2.18 17.45 -7.00
N GLY A 378 1.83 18.00 -8.15
CA GLY A 378 1.68 17.23 -9.40
C GLY A 378 3.02 16.90 -10.06
N ARG A 379 4.10 17.60 -9.70
CA ARG A 379 5.45 17.38 -10.26
C ARG A 379 6.53 17.53 -9.20
N SER A 380 7.61 16.81 -9.41
CA SER A 380 8.84 16.88 -8.64
C SER A 380 10.05 16.99 -9.55
N VAL A 381 11.13 17.55 -9.02
CA VAL A 381 12.44 17.54 -9.66
C VAL A 381 13.52 17.29 -8.61
N VAL A 382 14.52 16.48 -8.95
CA VAL A 382 15.68 16.18 -8.10
C VAL A 382 16.98 16.58 -8.81
N ILE A 383 17.90 17.15 -8.05
CA ILE A 383 19.28 17.44 -8.49
C ILE A 383 20.11 16.15 -8.45
N LEU A 384 20.70 15.77 -9.58
CA LEU A 384 21.54 14.57 -9.68
C LEU A 384 22.96 14.86 -10.15
N SER A 385 23.38 16.13 -10.22
CA SER A 385 24.79 16.45 -10.39
C SER A 385 25.60 16.04 -9.16
N PRO A 386 26.84 15.52 -9.32
CA PRO A 386 27.72 15.22 -8.20
C PRO A 386 27.98 16.46 -7.33
N ASP A 387 28.02 16.26 -6.00
CA ASP A 387 28.32 17.35 -5.05
C ASP A 387 29.68 17.98 -5.32
N CYS A 388 30.66 17.20 -5.73
CA CYS A 388 31.98 17.70 -6.06
C CYS A 388 31.98 18.67 -7.23
N ASP A 389 31.00 18.60 -8.14
CA ASP A 389 30.87 19.54 -9.26
C ASP A 389 30.09 20.79 -8.83
N LEU A 390 29.06 20.61 -8.00
CA LEU A 390 28.23 21.68 -7.45
C LEU A 390 28.93 22.53 -6.39
N ALA A 391 30.06 22.05 -5.84
CA ALA A 391 30.81 22.74 -4.81
C ALA A 391 31.51 24.01 -5.35
N PHE A 392 31.30 25.13 -4.67
CA PHE A 392 32.00 26.40 -4.91
C PHE A 392 32.15 27.17 -3.60
N SER A 393 33.16 28.04 -3.53
CA SER A 393 33.54 28.75 -2.32
C SER A 393 33.75 30.25 -2.59
N THR A 394 33.75 31.05 -1.52
CA THR A 394 34.14 32.46 -1.59
C THR A 394 35.65 32.65 -1.80
N HIS A 395 36.46 31.60 -1.63
CA HIS A 395 37.92 31.65 -1.70
C HIS A 395 38.49 30.38 -2.33
N GLY A 396 38.98 30.50 -3.57
CA GLY A 396 39.74 29.43 -4.24
C GLY A 396 38.95 28.63 -5.27
N ARG A 397 37.62 28.54 -5.15
CA ARG A 397 36.79 27.78 -6.10
C ARG A 397 35.57 28.58 -6.56
N PRO A 398 35.70 29.46 -7.57
CA PRO A 398 34.56 30.22 -8.09
C PRO A 398 33.52 29.29 -8.72
N PRO A 399 32.22 29.62 -8.64
CA PRO A 399 31.18 28.84 -9.31
C PRO A 399 31.30 28.96 -10.82
N ASP A 400 31.22 27.83 -11.52
CA ASP A 400 31.00 27.83 -12.96
C ASP A 400 29.50 27.94 -13.24
N ARG A 401 29.04 29.16 -13.56
CA ARG A 401 27.63 29.42 -13.88
C ARG A 401 27.12 28.66 -15.11
N ASN A 402 28.03 28.25 -16.00
CA ASN A 402 27.70 27.50 -17.21
C ASN A 402 27.70 25.99 -16.99
N MET A 403 28.11 25.52 -15.79
CA MET A 403 28.07 24.11 -15.45
C MET A 403 26.64 23.59 -15.57
N SER A 404 26.50 22.48 -16.28
CA SER A 404 25.23 21.79 -16.46
C SER A 404 24.81 21.07 -15.18
N VAL A 405 23.71 21.51 -14.58
CA VAL A 405 23.06 20.83 -13.47
C VAL A 405 22.09 19.79 -14.04
N ILE A 406 22.27 18.51 -13.68
CA ILE A 406 21.41 17.41 -14.10
C ILE A 406 20.16 17.40 -13.23
N LEU A 407 19.01 17.54 -13.86
CA LEU A 407 17.68 17.53 -13.25
C LEU A 407 16.91 16.30 -13.74
N MET A 408 16.31 15.57 -12.82
CA MET A 408 15.39 14.48 -13.15
C MET A 408 13.99 14.82 -12.63
N PHE A 409 12.99 14.62 -13.48
CA PHE A 409 11.59 14.89 -13.12
C PHE A 409 10.89 13.61 -12.70
N GLY A 410 9.98 13.75 -11.75
CA GLY A 410 9.11 12.67 -11.33
C GLY A 410 7.72 13.16 -10.97
N ASP A 411 6.79 12.23 -10.87
CA ASP A 411 5.40 12.50 -10.48
C ASP A 411 5.18 12.01 -9.04
N PRO A 412 4.89 12.92 -8.10
CA PRO A 412 4.42 12.52 -6.78
C PRO A 412 3.02 11.90 -6.91
N ASN A 413 2.88 10.67 -6.44
CA ASN A 413 1.65 9.90 -6.41
C ASN A 413 1.37 9.45 -4.98
N THR A 414 0.11 9.44 -4.57
CA THR A 414 -0.27 8.84 -3.28
C THR A 414 0.03 7.33 -3.31
N VAL A 415 0.37 6.73 -2.16
CA VAL A 415 0.72 5.29 -2.09
C VAL A 415 -0.42 4.38 -2.61
N THR A 416 -1.67 4.84 -2.56
CA THR A 416 -2.84 4.12 -3.10
C THR A 416 -2.92 4.11 -4.62
N THR A 417 -2.16 4.97 -5.31
CA THR A 417 -2.14 5.04 -6.77
C THR A 417 -1.32 3.88 -7.34
N PRO A 418 -1.92 3.01 -8.18
CA PRO A 418 -1.19 1.93 -8.82
C PRO A 418 0.04 2.47 -9.56
N ALA A 419 1.18 1.78 -9.45
CA ALA A 419 2.37 2.14 -10.21
C ALA A 419 2.10 2.04 -11.71
N ASP A 420 2.44 3.09 -12.46
CA ASP A 420 2.39 3.03 -13.91
C ASP A 420 3.50 2.09 -14.41
N LYS A 421 3.19 1.26 -15.41
CA LYS A 421 4.15 0.38 -16.07
C LYS A 421 5.27 1.16 -16.77
N ALA A 422 5.09 2.46 -17.00
CA ALA A 422 6.07 3.36 -17.59
C ALA A 422 7.07 3.97 -16.57
N THR A 423 6.96 3.64 -15.29
CA THR A 423 7.87 4.16 -14.25
C THR A 423 9.25 3.50 -14.37
N ASP A 424 10.31 4.30 -14.47
CA ASP A 424 11.69 3.78 -14.56
C ASP A 424 12.25 3.45 -13.17
N ALA A 425 12.02 4.32 -12.20
CA ALA A 425 12.40 4.14 -10.79
C ALA A 425 11.40 4.86 -9.87
N SER A 426 11.29 4.43 -8.62
CA SER A 426 10.41 5.05 -7.63
C SER A 426 11.13 5.31 -6.31
N THR A 427 10.72 6.38 -5.63
CA THR A 427 11.09 6.64 -4.24
C THR A 427 9.82 6.72 -3.40
N GLU A 428 9.58 5.70 -2.59
CA GLU A 428 8.41 5.58 -1.73
C GLU A 428 8.65 6.21 -0.37
N GLY A 429 7.59 6.63 0.33
CA GLY A 429 7.67 7.06 1.72
C GLY A 429 8.00 8.55 1.92
N MET A 430 7.74 9.40 0.94
CA MET A 430 7.82 10.84 1.13
C MET A 430 6.60 11.34 1.92
N VAL A 431 6.80 11.94 3.10
CA VAL A 431 5.68 12.47 3.90
C VAL A 431 5.58 13.97 3.71
N GLN A 432 4.39 14.44 3.30
CA GLN A 432 4.07 15.85 3.17
C GLN A 432 2.72 16.12 3.85
N GLY A 433 2.72 16.93 4.92
CA GLY A 433 1.56 17.05 5.81
C GLY A 433 1.25 15.71 6.49
N THR A 434 0.05 15.19 6.26
CA THR A 434 -0.43 13.89 6.78
C THR A 434 -0.40 12.78 5.73
N GLU A 435 -0.02 13.09 4.49
CA GLU A 435 -0.08 12.16 3.38
C GLU A 435 1.29 11.56 3.06
N VAL A 436 1.26 10.31 2.59
CA VAL A 436 2.44 9.56 2.16
C VAL A 436 2.42 9.47 0.64
N TYR A 437 3.51 9.91 0.03
CA TYR A 437 3.73 9.95 -1.41
C TYR A 437 4.83 8.96 -1.82
N ARG A 438 4.70 8.48 -3.05
CA ARG A 438 5.74 7.87 -3.86
C ARG A 438 6.07 8.84 -4.99
N ILE A 439 7.34 9.11 -5.24
CA ILE A 439 7.76 9.84 -6.44
C ILE A 439 8.14 8.82 -7.51
N ASP A 440 7.45 8.86 -8.64
CA ASP A 440 7.74 8.06 -9.82
C ASP A 440 8.66 8.84 -10.76
N TRP A 441 9.93 8.47 -10.80
CA TRP A 441 10.96 9.13 -11.58
C TRP A 441 10.95 8.66 -13.03
N ARG A 442 11.12 9.60 -13.97
CA ARG A 442 11.12 9.35 -15.41
C ARG A 442 12.50 9.64 -16.00
N PHE A 443 13.22 8.61 -16.42
CA PHE A 443 14.59 8.76 -16.92
C PHE A 443 14.64 9.42 -18.31
N ASN A 444 13.54 9.36 -19.07
CA ASN A 444 13.43 9.99 -20.38
C ASN A 444 13.13 11.50 -20.32
N THR A 445 12.79 12.06 -19.16
CA THR A 445 12.46 13.49 -19.01
C THR A 445 13.59 14.31 -18.41
N PHE A 446 14.76 13.73 -18.14
CA PHE A 446 15.87 14.47 -17.56
C PHE A 446 16.25 15.70 -18.42
N ARG A 447 16.75 16.73 -17.75
CA ARG A 447 17.20 17.98 -18.35
C ARG A 447 18.52 18.39 -17.73
N THR A 448 19.29 19.15 -18.49
CA THR A 448 20.41 19.90 -17.95
C THR A 448 20.09 21.38 -18.01
N VAL A 449 20.42 22.11 -16.96
CA VAL A 449 20.22 23.56 -16.87
C VAL A 449 21.53 24.18 -16.34
N PRO A 450 22.03 25.28 -16.93
CA PRO A 450 23.19 25.98 -16.38
C PRO A 450 22.95 26.39 -14.92
N LEU A 451 23.95 26.22 -14.05
CA LEU A 451 23.83 26.55 -12.63
C LEU A 451 23.34 27.99 -12.39
N GLY A 452 23.80 28.95 -13.20
CA GLY A 452 23.37 30.35 -13.11
C GLY A 452 21.91 30.61 -13.49
N GLU A 453 21.27 29.69 -14.22
CA GLU A 453 19.88 29.80 -14.68
C GLU A 453 18.91 28.94 -13.86
N LEU A 454 19.43 28.09 -12.97
CA LEU A 454 18.66 27.07 -12.25
C LEU A 454 17.51 27.67 -11.43
N THR A 455 17.75 28.75 -10.70
CA THR A 455 16.71 29.41 -9.89
C THR A 455 15.54 29.88 -10.76
N GLN A 456 15.84 30.54 -11.88
CA GLN A 456 14.83 31.04 -12.81
C GLN A 456 14.06 29.88 -13.43
N PHE A 457 14.76 28.83 -13.85
CA PHE A 457 14.15 27.62 -14.40
C PHE A 457 13.15 26.98 -13.43
N LEU A 458 13.53 26.82 -12.16
CA LEU A 458 12.65 26.25 -11.14
C LEU A 458 11.43 27.14 -10.87
N GLN A 459 11.62 28.46 -10.81
CA GLN A 459 10.52 29.43 -10.65
C GLN A 459 9.53 29.38 -11.82
N ASP A 460 10.04 29.42 -13.06
CA ASP A 460 9.23 29.36 -14.27
C ASP A 460 8.49 28.00 -14.39
N GLY A 461 9.11 26.94 -13.86
CA GLY A 461 8.50 25.63 -13.73
C GLY A 461 7.39 25.53 -12.67
N GLY A 462 7.23 26.54 -11.81
CA GLY A 462 6.26 26.55 -10.71
C GLY A 462 6.67 25.70 -9.50
N PHE A 463 7.97 25.44 -9.33
CA PHE A 463 8.49 24.68 -8.18
C PHE A 463 8.58 25.58 -6.94
N GLU A 464 8.28 25.01 -5.78
CA GLU A 464 8.41 25.70 -4.50
C GLU A 464 9.88 25.80 -4.09
N LEU A 465 10.35 27.03 -3.94
CA LEU A 465 11.72 27.32 -3.52
C LEU A 465 11.83 27.70 -2.03
N GLY A 466 10.71 27.82 -1.32
CA GLY A 466 10.67 28.26 0.07
C GLY A 466 11.13 27.21 1.07
N ASN A 467 10.97 25.94 0.72
CA ASN A 467 11.42 24.81 1.50
C ASN A 467 11.77 23.66 0.56
N ARG A 468 12.93 23.04 0.75
CA ARG A 468 13.34 21.86 -0.02
C ARG A 468 13.72 20.72 0.91
N ASP A 469 13.40 19.52 0.46
CA ASP A 469 13.89 18.28 1.06
C ASP A 469 15.12 17.81 0.27
N ARG A 470 15.91 16.92 0.83
CA ARG A 470 17.04 16.30 0.13
C ARG A 470 17.05 14.80 0.35
N LEU A 471 17.13 14.03 -0.73
CA LEU A 471 17.43 12.60 -0.65
C LEU A 471 18.78 12.38 0.01
N ARG A 472 18.80 11.53 1.04
CA ARG A 472 20.04 11.15 1.70
C ARG A 472 20.99 10.46 0.71
N PRO A 473 22.32 10.55 0.93
CA PRO A 473 23.33 10.18 -0.07
C PRO A 473 23.15 8.80 -0.70
N ILE A 474 22.80 7.77 0.09
CA ILE A 474 22.63 6.41 -0.44
C ILE A 474 21.51 6.33 -1.49
N TYR A 475 20.45 7.11 -1.33
CA TYR A 475 19.30 7.10 -2.24
C TYR A 475 19.53 8.02 -3.44
N SER A 476 20.16 9.18 -3.25
CA SER A 476 20.50 10.08 -4.35
C SER A 476 21.54 9.48 -5.29
N ILE A 477 22.59 8.83 -4.75
CA ILE A 477 23.61 8.13 -5.55
C ILE A 477 23.01 6.94 -6.29
N LYS A 478 22.12 6.16 -5.66
CA LYS A 478 21.40 5.09 -6.33
C LYS A 478 20.64 5.61 -7.55
N LEU A 479 19.86 6.68 -7.38
CA LEU A 479 19.07 7.28 -8.45
C LEU A 479 19.96 7.86 -9.57
N GLN A 480 21.07 8.49 -9.21
CA GLN A 480 22.08 8.96 -10.15
C GLN A 480 22.68 7.81 -10.97
N HIS A 481 23.02 6.68 -10.32
CA HIS A 481 23.57 5.50 -10.99
C HIS A 481 22.54 4.85 -11.93
N GLU A 482 21.27 4.76 -11.53
CA GLU A 482 20.21 4.23 -12.37
C GLU A 482 19.97 5.09 -13.62
N LEU A 483 20.00 6.43 -13.48
CA LEU A 483 19.98 7.35 -14.62
C LEU A 483 21.18 7.13 -15.53
N GLY A 484 22.39 7.06 -14.97
CA GLY A 484 23.62 6.82 -15.74
C GLY A 484 23.54 5.51 -16.54
N SER A 485 23.08 4.42 -15.89
CA SER A 485 22.82 3.14 -16.55
C SER A 485 21.85 3.31 -17.72
N HIS A 486 20.74 4.03 -17.54
CA HIS A 486 19.77 4.29 -18.60
C HIS A 486 20.37 5.05 -19.81
N LEU A 487 21.18 6.08 -19.56
CA LEU A 487 21.81 6.90 -20.62
C LEU A 487 22.86 6.15 -21.42
N THR A 488 23.56 5.21 -20.78
CA THR A 488 24.63 4.41 -21.41
C THR A 488 24.11 3.20 -22.18
N ARG A 489 22.79 2.94 -22.20
CA ARG A 489 22.22 1.83 -22.95
C ARG A 489 22.41 2.02 -24.45
N VAL A 490 23.20 1.15 -25.05
CA VAL A 490 23.25 1.01 -26.51
C VAL A 490 22.11 0.07 -26.92
N GLY A 491 21.01 0.66 -27.40
CA GLY A 491 19.90 -0.11 -27.96
C GLY A 491 20.31 -0.73 -29.30
N PRO A 492 20.38 -2.08 -29.44
CA PRO A 492 20.53 -2.67 -30.76
C PRO A 492 19.31 -2.31 -31.62
N PRO A 493 19.45 -2.24 -32.96
CA PRO A 493 18.31 -2.03 -33.84
C PRO A 493 17.24 -3.09 -33.55
N VAL A 494 15.99 -2.64 -33.41
CA VAL A 494 14.87 -3.54 -33.18
C VAL A 494 14.76 -4.46 -34.39
N MET A 495 14.98 -5.75 -34.18
CA MET A 495 14.83 -6.76 -35.23
C MET A 495 13.42 -6.66 -35.82
N PRO A 496 13.26 -6.58 -37.15
CA PRO A 496 11.94 -6.55 -37.76
C PRO A 496 11.16 -7.81 -37.37
N PRO A 497 9.81 -7.77 -37.33
CA PRO A 497 9.01 -8.96 -37.12
C PRO A 497 9.45 -10.04 -38.11
N ILE A 498 9.88 -11.20 -37.60
CA ILE A 498 10.22 -12.33 -38.46
C ILE A 498 8.92 -13.08 -38.72
N SER A 499 8.42 -12.97 -39.94
CA SER A 499 7.27 -13.71 -40.42
C SER A 499 7.70 -15.01 -41.10
N LYS A 500 7.01 -16.10 -40.80
CA LYS A 500 7.21 -17.41 -41.40
C LYS A 500 5.89 -18.01 -41.85
N HIS A 501 5.95 -18.76 -42.93
CA HIS A 501 4.86 -19.62 -43.36
C HIS A 501 4.68 -20.78 -42.38
N ALA A 502 3.44 -21.03 -41.94
CA ALA A 502 3.12 -22.08 -40.97
C ALA A 502 2.20 -23.13 -41.61
N ARG A 503 2.35 -24.39 -41.17
CA ARG A 503 1.40 -25.43 -41.56
C ARG A 503 0.15 -25.25 -40.71
N ALA A 504 -1.01 -25.28 -41.33
CA ALA A 504 -2.25 -25.14 -40.59
C ALA A 504 -3.33 -26.07 -41.11
N LYS A 505 -4.32 -26.34 -40.27
CA LYS A 505 -5.47 -27.16 -40.61
C LYS A 505 -6.73 -26.55 -40.02
N ILE A 506 -7.83 -26.59 -40.74
CA ILE A 506 -9.14 -26.21 -40.22
C ILE A 506 -9.85 -27.48 -39.78
N ARG A 507 -10.20 -27.57 -38.49
CA ARG A 507 -10.96 -28.68 -37.91
C ARG A 507 -12.37 -28.23 -37.53
N TYR A 508 -13.36 -29.03 -37.89
CA TYR A 508 -14.76 -28.81 -37.55
C TYR A 508 -15.54 -30.13 -37.63
N ARG A 509 -16.75 -30.18 -37.10
CA ARG A 509 -17.65 -31.33 -37.27
C ARG A 509 -18.54 -31.13 -38.49
N SER A 510 -18.59 -32.11 -39.39
CA SER A 510 -19.47 -32.21 -40.54
C SER A 510 -20.43 -33.39 -40.38
N VAL A 511 -21.34 -33.57 -41.34
CA VAL A 511 -22.30 -34.70 -41.38
C VAL A 511 -21.59 -36.06 -41.33
N ASP A 512 -20.41 -36.15 -41.94
CA ASP A 512 -19.62 -37.38 -42.05
C ASP A 512 -18.65 -37.61 -40.87
N GLY A 513 -18.65 -36.73 -39.86
CA GLY A 513 -17.80 -36.83 -38.67
C GLY A 513 -16.94 -35.59 -38.42
N VAL A 514 -15.66 -35.78 -38.07
CA VAL A 514 -14.70 -34.67 -37.94
C VAL A 514 -14.02 -34.44 -39.28
N SER A 515 -14.27 -33.28 -39.88
CA SER A 515 -13.59 -32.85 -41.10
C SER A 515 -12.32 -32.09 -40.76
N GLU A 516 -11.27 -32.34 -41.54
CA GLU A 516 -9.98 -31.68 -41.42
C GLU A 516 -9.53 -31.20 -42.80
N ASN A 517 -9.48 -29.88 -42.99
CA ASN A 517 -8.98 -29.27 -44.22
C ASN A 517 -7.55 -28.80 -43.98
N THR A 518 -6.57 -29.48 -44.58
CA THR A 518 -5.17 -29.06 -44.52
C THR A 518 -4.96 -27.84 -45.42
N LEU A 519 -4.31 -26.81 -44.89
CA LEU A 519 -3.96 -25.58 -45.60
C LEU A 519 -2.55 -25.68 -46.17
N ASP A 520 -2.31 -24.99 -47.28
CA ASP A 520 -0.96 -24.86 -47.81
C ASP A 520 -0.13 -23.96 -46.88
N ALA A 521 1.17 -24.24 -46.75
CA ALA A 521 2.05 -23.47 -45.88
C ALA A 521 2.08 -21.97 -46.27
N SER A 522 1.87 -21.65 -47.55
CA SER A 522 1.79 -20.27 -48.05
C SER A 522 0.58 -19.48 -47.56
N GLU A 523 -0.48 -20.16 -47.07
CA GLU A 523 -1.77 -19.53 -46.75
C GLU A 523 -1.84 -18.97 -45.33
N VAL A 524 -0.91 -19.39 -44.46
CA VAL A 524 -0.85 -18.96 -43.05
C VAL A 524 0.53 -18.39 -42.77
N VAL A 525 0.56 -17.16 -42.27
CA VAL A 525 1.79 -16.48 -41.86
C VAL A 525 1.72 -16.23 -40.36
N VAL A 526 2.74 -16.70 -39.65
CA VAL A 526 2.95 -16.42 -38.23
C VAL A 526 4.12 -15.45 -38.08
N SER A 527 3.94 -14.40 -37.30
CA SER A 527 4.94 -13.39 -37.02
C SER A 527 5.33 -13.43 -35.56
N HIS A 528 6.64 -13.42 -35.28
CA HIS A 528 7.18 -13.40 -33.93
C HIS A 528 7.88 -12.06 -33.65
N PHE A 529 7.42 -11.34 -32.62
CA PHE A 529 7.98 -10.04 -32.24
C PHE A 529 7.86 -9.78 -30.74
N LYS A 530 8.97 -9.47 -30.07
CA LYS A 530 9.03 -9.11 -28.64
C LYS A 530 8.19 -10.04 -27.74
N LYS A 531 8.43 -11.35 -27.84
CA LYS A 531 7.72 -12.43 -27.11
C LYS A 531 6.22 -12.57 -27.44
N LYS A 532 5.73 -11.89 -28.48
CA LYS A 532 4.37 -12.04 -28.99
C LYS A 532 4.40 -12.75 -30.33
N SER A 533 3.56 -13.76 -30.47
CA SER A 533 3.34 -14.46 -31.72
C SER A 533 1.96 -14.10 -32.24
N THR A 534 1.87 -13.71 -33.50
CA THR A 534 0.61 -13.39 -34.16
C THR A 534 0.45 -14.20 -35.43
N VAL A 535 -0.79 -14.54 -35.79
CA VAL A 535 -1.14 -15.14 -37.07
C VAL A 535 -1.92 -14.15 -37.91
N MET A 536 -1.52 -13.99 -39.16
CA MET A 536 -2.19 -13.13 -40.12
C MET A 536 -3.33 -13.88 -40.82
N LEU A 537 -4.57 -13.41 -40.64
CA LEU A 537 -5.74 -13.98 -41.32
C LEU A 537 -6.02 -13.24 -42.64
N THR A 538 -5.68 -13.90 -43.75
CA THR A 538 -5.88 -13.38 -45.12
C THR A 538 -7.33 -13.57 -45.59
N PRO A 539 -7.80 -12.86 -46.64
CA PRO A 539 -9.16 -13.04 -47.15
C PRO A 539 -9.41 -14.46 -47.67
N ALA A 540 -8.38 -15.10 -48.23
CA ALA A 540 -8.44 -16.48 -48.70
C ALA A 540 -8.66 -17.44 -47.54
N LEU A 541 -7.89 -17.30 -46.45
CA LEU A 541 -8.04 -18.12 -45.25
C LEU A 541 -9.40 -17.92 -44.57
N ILE A 542 -9.84 -16.66 -44.47
CA ILE A 542 -11.17 -16.32 -43.94
C ILE A 542 -12.28 -16.95 -44.77
N SER A 543 -12.15 -16.98 -46.10
CA SER A 543 -13.11 -17.63 -46.99
C SER A 543 -13.21 -19.13 -46.73
N LYS A 544 -12.07 -19.81 -46.48
CA LYS A 544 -12.05 -21.23 -46.09
C LYS A 544 -12.67 -21.48 -44.71
N LEU A 545 -12.40 -20.60 -43.74
CA LEU A 545 -13.05 -20.66 -42.42
C LEU A 545 -14.57 -20.46 -42.52
N LYS A 546 -15.01 -19.54 -43.38
CA LYS A 546 -16.43 -19.31 -43.66
C LYS A 546 -17.10 -20.51 -44.31
N LEU A 547 -16.41 -21.20 -45.24
CA LEU A 547 -16.89 -22.44 -45.84
C LEU A 547 -17.02 -23.55 -44.77
N ALA A 548 -16.01 -23.75 -43.93
CA ALA A 548 -16.08 -24.71 -42.82
C ALA A 548 -17.23 -24.40 -41.85
N CYS A 549 -17.54 -23.11 -41.61
CA CYS A 549 -18.71 -22.71 -40.81
C CYS A 549 -20.03 -23.08 -41.49
N ARG A 550 -20.12 -22.99 -42.83
CA ARG A 550 -21.32 -23.39 -43.60
C ARG A 550 -21.54 -24.89 -43.54
N ASP A 551 -20.50 -25.69 -43.75
CA ASP A 551 -20.59 -27.14 -43.64
C ASP A 551 -21.01 -27.55 -42.21
N HIS A 552 -20.48 -26.86 -41.19
CA HIS A 552 -20.89 -27.09 -39.80
C HIS A 552 -22.34 -26.68 -39.54
N LEU A 553 -22.81 -25.59 -40.15
CA LEU A 553 -24.21 -25.17 -40.08
C LEU A 553 -25.14 -26.21 -40.69
N GLU A 554 -24.75 -26.81 -41.82
CA GLU A 554 -25.52 -27.87 -42.48
C GLU A 554 -25.66 -29.09 -41.57
N LEU A 555 -24.57 -29.55 -40.93
CA LEU A 555 -24.63 -30.61 -39.92
C LEU A 555 -25.65 -30.29 -38.80
N LEU A 556 -25.58 -29.09 -38.23
CA LEU A 556 -26.47 -28.72 -37.13
C LEU A 556 -27.94 -28.65 -37.59
N ARG A 557 -28.20 -28.27 -38.84
CA ARG A 557 -29.55 -28.31 -39.44
C ARG A 557 -30.03 -29.75 -39.61
N THR A 558 -29.21 -30.64 -40.16
CA THR A 558 -29.55 -32.06 -40.28
C THR A 558 -29.82 -32.69 -38.91
N GLN A 559 -29.02 -32.36 -37.89
CA GLN A 559 -29.26 -32.80 -36.51
C GLN A 559 -30.58 -32.26 -35.95
N LEU A 560 -30.90 -31.00 -36.24
CA LEU A 560 -32.14 -30.37 -35.79
C LEU A 560 -33.38 -30.98 -36.47
N GLU A 561 -33.29 -31.30 -37.76
CA GLU A 561 -34.35 -31.95 -38.55
C GLU A 561 -34.58 -33.40 -38.12
N ALA A 562 -33.51 -34.11 -37.74
CA ALA A 562 -33.59 -35.49 -37.25
C ALA A 562 -34.16 -35.62 -35.83
N MET A 563 -34.27 -34.53 -35.06
CA MET A 563 -34.84 -34.56 -33.71
C MET A 563 -36.38 -34.65 -33.75
N PRO A 564 -37.00 -35.66 -33.09
CA PRO A 564 -38.45 -35.78 -33.01
C PRO A 564 -39.06 -34.55 -32.31
N GLU A 565 -40.30 -34.20 -32.64
CA GLU A 565 -40.99 -33.01 -32.09
C GLU A 565 -42.16 -33.41 -31.17
N VAL A 566 -42.16 -34.65 -30.69
CA VAL A 566 -43.33 -35.33 -30.15
C VAL A 566 -43.52 -35.06 -28.66
N THR A 567 -42.44 -34.92 -27.89
CA THR A 567 -42.52 -34.72 -26.43
C THR A 567 -42.04 -33.33 -25.98
N ALA A 568 -42.48 -32.90 -24.80
CA ALA A 568 -42.01 -31.64 -24.19
C ALA A 568 -40.51 -31.66 -23.86
N GLU A 569 -39.95 -32.84 -23.60
CA GLU A 569 -38.50 -33.03 -23.41
C GLU A 569 -37.73 -32.87 -24.73
N ASP A 570 -38.27 -33.38 -25.84
CA ASP A 570 -37.68 -33.19 -27.17
C ASP A 570 -37.65 -31.71 -27.57
N GLN A 571 -38.74 -30.97 -27.30
CA GLN A 571 -38.79 -29.53 -27.57
C GLN A 571 -37.78 -28.74 -26.72
N LYS A 572 -37.57 -29.16 -25.46
CA LYS A 572 -36.56 -28.57 -24.56
C LYS A 572 -35.13 -28.83 -25.07
N ALA A 573 -34.86 -30.00 -25.64
CA ALA A 573 -33.56 -30.35 -26.24
C ALA A 573 -33.32 -29.70 -27.62
N ARG A 574 -34.38 -29.49 -28.41
CA ARG A 574 -34.33 -28.87 -29.75
C ARG A 574 -34.07 -27.36 -29.70
N LYS A 575 -34.63 -26.66 -28.71
CA LYS A 575 -34.48 -25.20 -28.52
C LYS A 575 -33.02 -24.70 -28.52
N PRO A 576 -32.08 -25.25 -27.73
CA PRO A 576 -30.69 -24.80 -27.74
C PRO A 576 -29.97 -25.09 -29.07
N LEU A 577 -30.32 -26.18 -29.77
CA LEU A 577 -29.74 -26.49 -31.08
C LEU A 577 -30.25 -25.51 -32.16
N ALA A 578 -31.55 -25.20 -32.15
CA ALA A 578 -32.13 -24.19 -33.04
C ALA A 578 -31.49 -22.81 -32.84
N ALA A 579 -31.26 -22.41 -31.59
CA ALA A 579 -30.56 -21.17 -31.27
C ALA A 579 -29.11 -21.15 -31.81
N LYS A 580 -28.39 -22.27 -31.73
CA LYS A 580 -27.04 -22.41 -32.30
C LYS A 580 -27.05 -22.31 -33.83
N VAL A 581 -28.01 -22.98 -34.49
CA VAL A 581 -28.21 -22.90 -35.95
C VAL A 581 -28.46 -21.44 -36.37
N GLN A 582 -29.37 -20.75 -35.67
CA GLN A 582 -29.68 -19.36 -35.97
C GLN A 582 -28.47 -18.44 -35.76
N ALA A 583 -27.78 -18.55 -34.63
CA ALA A 583 -26.61 -17.73 -34.33
C ALA A 583 -25.48 -17.92 -35.35
N LEU A 584 -25.22 -19.17 -35.75
CA LEU A 584 -24.22 -19.48 -36.77
C LEU A 584 -24.62 -18.99 -38.16
N ALA A 585 -25.89 -19.12 -38.54
CA ALA A 585 -26.41 -18.56 -39.78
C ALA A 585 -26.25 -17.04 -39.83
N THR A 586 -26.66 -16.34 -38.76
CA THR A 586 -26.47 -14.89 -38.63
C THR A 586 -24.99 -14.48 -38.72
N GLN A 587 -24.08 -15.25 -38.10
CA GLN A 587 -22.65 -15.01 -38.23
C GLN A 587 -22.14 -15.16 -39.67
N ILE A 588 -22.58 -16.21 -40.38
CA ILE A 588 -22.14 -16.49 -41.76
C ILE A 588 -22.62 -15.38 -42.71
N ASP A 589 -23.84 -14.90 -42.52
CA ASP A 589 -24.43 -13.86 -43.38
C ASP A 589 -23.91 -12.46 -43.02
N GLY A 590 -23.56 -12.21 -41.76
CA GLY A 590 -23.02 -10.92 -41.30
C GLY A 590 -21.58 -10.66 -41.76
N SER A 591 -21.37 -9.68 -42.63
CA SER A 591 -20.04 -9.25 -43.12
C SER A 591 -19.11 -8.78 -42.01
N ASP A 592 -19.65 -8.10 -40.99
CA ASP A 592 -18.86 -7.47 -39.92
C ASP A 592 -18.05 -8.47 -39.11
N THR A 593 -18.56 -9.69 -38.90
CA THR A 593 -17.84 -10.72 -38.16
C THR A 593 -16.58 -11.14 -38.91
N TRP A 594 -16.66 -11.29 -40.23
CA TRP A 594 -15.54 -11.70 -41.07
C TRP A 594 -14.53 -10.57 -41.26
N ILE A 595 -14.99 -9.33 -41.39
CA ILE A 595 -14.12 -8.14 -41.46
C ILE A 595 -13.30 -8.00 -40.17
N LYS A 596 -13.92 -8.22 -39.00
CA LYS A 596 -13.20 -8.18 -37.70
C LYS A 596 -12.13 -9.26 -37.57
N LEU A 597 -12.24 -10.37 -38.31
CA LEU A 597 -11.22 -11.42 -38.31
C LEU A 597 -9.98 -11.05 -39.15
N PHE A 598 -10.05 -10.03 -40.01
CA PHE A 598 -8.92 -9.63 -40.83
C PHE A 598 -7.73 -9.11 -40.01
N GLY A 599 -6.50 -9.36 -40.51
CA GLY A 599 -5.25 -8.87 -39.93
C GLY A 599 -4.64 -9.83 -38.91
N ASP A 600 -3.78 -9.28 -38.05
CA ASP A 600 -3.02 -10.04 -37.05
C ASP A 600 -3.88 -10.42 -35.85
N LYS A 601 -3.87 -11.71 -35.51
CA LYS A 601 -4.51 -12.26 -34.32
C LYS A 601 -3.47 -12.88 -33.39
N PRO A 602 -3.60 -12.74 -32.06
CA PRO A 602 -2.68 -13.38 -31.14
C PRO A 602 -2.71 -14.90 -31.35
N LEU A 603 -1.54 -15.51 -31.47
CA LEU A 603 -1.38 -16.96 -31.46
C LEU A 603 -1.42 -17.42 -29.99
N PRO A 604 -2.32 -18.34 -29.60
CA PRO A 604 -2.35 -18.86 -28.24
C PRO A 604 -1.04 -19.54 -27.86
N ALA A 605 -0.80 -19.72 -26.57
CA ALA A 605 0.28 -20.57 -26.09
C ALA A 605 0.13 -22.00 -26.65
N GLU A 606 1.23 -22.74 -26.78
CA GLU A 606 1.20 -24.12 -27.26
C GLU A 606 0.27 -24.98 -26.40
N GLY A 607 -0.57 -25.80 -27.04
CA GLY A 607 -1.62 -26.59 -26.39
C GLY A 607 -2.83 -25.79 -25.92
N LYS A 608 -2.93 -24.49 -26.24
CA LYS A 608 -4.11 -23.65 -25.95
C LYS A 608 -4.91 -23.34 -27.21
N CYS A 609 -6.16 -22.92 -26.97
CA CYS A 609 -7.13 -22.58 -28.00
C CYS A 609 -7.95 -21.37 -27.55
N ASP A 610 -7.92 -20.29 -28.32
CA ASP A 610 -8.60 -19.04 -28.01
C ASP A 610 -9.67 -18.71 -29.06
N ARG A 611 -10.75 -18.08 -28.60
CA ARG A 611 -11.84 -17.62 -29.45
C ARG A 611 -11.48 -16.30 -30.11
N VAL A 612 -11.62 -16.22 -31.43
CA VAL A 612 -11.22 -15.02 -32.20
C VAL A 612 -12.41 -14.25 -32.76
N GLY A 613 -13.52 -14.94 -33.02
CA GLY A 613 -14.78 -14.31 -33.41
C GLY A 613 -15.88 -15.32 -33.71
N GLY A 614 -17.07 -15.09 -33.15
CA GLY A 614 -18.20 -15.99 -33.38
C GLY A 614 -17.87 -17.44 -33.00
N CYS A 615 -18.08 -18.41 -33.87
CA CYS A 615 -17.70 -19.82 -33.68
C CYS A 615 -16.25 -20.16 -34.09
N VAL A 616 -15.42 -19.18 -34.46
CA VAL A 616 -14.05 -19.40 -34.94
C VAL A 616 -13.05 -19.30 -33.79
N TYR A 617 -12.20 -20.31 -33.68
CA TYR A 617 -11.12 -20.42 -32.70
C TYR A 617 -9.78 -20.61 -33.41
N ILE A 618 -8.69 -20.21 -32.75
CA ILE A 618 -7.33 -20.50 -33.15
C ILE A 618 -6.71 -21.38 -32.08
N ALA A 619 -6.01 -22.43 -32.49
CA ALA A 619 -5.26 -23.32 -31.60
C ALA A 619 -3.82 -23.42 -32.06
N HIS A 620 -2.89 -23.60 -31.11
CA HIS A 620 -1.46 -23.69 -31.40
C HIS A 620 -0.90 -25.05 -30.96
N GLY A 621 -0.23 -25.75 -31.88
CA GLY A 621 0.44 -27.03 -31.61
C GLY A 621 -0.52 -28.20 -31.38
N ALA A 622 -0.01 -29.23 -30.70
CA ALA A 622 -0.78 -30.39 -30.25
C ALA A 622 -1.30 -30.19 -28.82
N GLY A 623 -2.18 -31.07 -28.33
CA GLY A 623 -2.59 -31.08 -26.91
C GLY A 623 -3.66 -30.05 -26.51
N TRP A 624 -4.15 -29.22 -27.43
CA TRP A 624 -5.31 -28.37 -27.18
C TRP A 624 -6.62 -29.16 -27.15
N VAL A 625 -7.57 -28.68 -26.36
CA VAL A 625 -8.90 -29.30 -26.23
C VAL A 625 -9.88 -28.61 -27.15
N HIS A 626 -10.65 -29.40 -27.91
CA HIS A 626 -11.65 -28.83 -28.82
C HIS A 626 -12.74 -28.09 -28.02
N PRO A 627 -12.96 -26.79 -28.26
CA PRO A 627 -14.03 -26.07 -27.61
C PRO A 627 -15.37 -26.70 -28.00
N GLY A 628 -16.30 -26.81 -27.05
CA GLY A 628 -17.58 -27.49 -27.29
C GLY A 628 -18.32 -26.92 -28.52
N PRO A 629 -19.09 -27.74 -29.25
CA PRO A 629 -19.77 -27.30 -30.47
C PRO A 629 -20.80 -26.19 -30.20
N PRO A 630 -20.94 -25.19 -31.09
CA PRO A 630 -20.41 -25.14 -32.45
C PRO A 630 -19.05 -24.41 -32.52
N ALA A 631 -18.02 -25.09 -33.01
CA ALA A 631 -16.69 -24.51 -33.13
C ALA A 631 -15.98 -24.98 -34.41
N VAL A 632 -15.40 -24.00 -35.11
CA VAL A 632 -14.46 -24.19 -36.22
C VAL A 632 -13.09 -23.72 -35.73
N VAL A 633 -12.10 -24.61 -35.75
CA VAL A 633 -10.79 -24.35 -35.15
C VAL A 633 -9.72 -24.32 -36.23
N LEU A 634 -9.02 -23.19 -36.35
CA LEU A 634 -7.78 -23.07 -37.11
C LEU A 634 -6.62 -23.56 -36.23
N VAL A 635 -6.09 -24.73 -36.54
CA VAL A 635 -4.97 -25.35 -35.83
C VAL A 635 -3.69 -24.97 -36.54
N ILE A 636 -2.80 -24.26 -35.86
CA ILE A 636 -1.52 -23.81 -36.39
C ILE A 636 -0.44 -24.73 -35.84
N GLY A 637 0.21 -25.45 -36.75
CA GLY A 637 1.39 -26.26 -36.47
C GLY A 637 2.63 -25.54 -36.96
N GLU A 638 3.41 -24.98 -36.04
CA GLU A 638 4.78 -24.64 -36.36
C GLU A 638 5.59 -25.95 -36.43
N PRO A 639 6.45 -26.14 -37.44
CA PRO A 639 7.43 -27.22 -37.36
C PRO A 639 8.23 -27.00 -36.08
N ALA A 640 8.28 -27.99 -35.19
CA ALA A 640 9.04 -27.91 -33.95
C ALA A 640 10.42 -27.32 -34.29
N TYR A 641 10.68 -26.12 -33.80
CA TYR A 641 11.97 -25.50 -34.00
C TYR A 641 12.93 -26.35 -33.20
N SER A 642 13.67 -27.24 -33.86
CA SER A 642 14.78 -28.00 -33.26
C SER A 642 15.94 -27.04 -33.05
N GLY A 643 15.70 -25.98 -32.29
CA GLY A 643 16.67 -24.99 -31.88
C GLY A 643 17.38 -25.44 -30.60
N ASN A 644 17.92 -26.67 -30.60
CA ASN A 644 19.17 -26.90 -29.89
C ASN A 644 20.28 -26.32 -30.78
N GLY A 645 20.34 -24.99 -30.86
CA GLY A 645 21.63 -24.35 -31.02
C GLY A 645 22.27 -24.45 -29.65
N ASP A 646 23.18 -25.40 -29.50
CA ASP A 646 24.06 -25.50 -28.33
C ASP A 646 24.63 -24.11 -28.05
N ALA A 647 24.10 -23.46 -27.02
CA ALA A 647 24.90 -22.53 -26.25
C ALA A 647 26.01 -23.39 -25.67
N GLN A 648 27.16 -23.42 -26.34
CA GLN A 648 28.38 -23.96 -25.79
C GLN A 648 28.60 -23.26 -24.45
N ASP A 649 28.36 -24.05 -23.41
CA ASP A 649 28.80 -23.81 -22.05
C ASP A 649 30.29 -23.47 -22.12
N GLY A 650 30.62 -22.23 -21.74
CA GLY A 650 31.99 -21.72 -21.69
C GLY A 650 32.74 -22.44 -20.59
N GLY A 651 33.24 -23.64 -20.90
CA GLY A 651 34.19 -24.38 -20.09
C GLY A 651 35.47 -23.57 -19.93
N ASN A 652 35.77 -23.22 -18.69
CA ASN A 652 37.00 -22.59 -18.25
C ASN A 652 38.22 -23.52 -18.46
N PRO A 653 39.26 -23.15 -19.23
CA PRO A 653 40.56 -23.77 -19.13
C PRO A 653 41.47 -22.86 -18.30
N ALA A 654 41.70 -23.26 -17.05
CA ALA A 654 42.86 -22.81 -16.31
C ALA A 654 44.12 -23.48 -16.88
N ASP A 655 45.21 -22.72 -16.82
CA ASP A 655 46.63 -23.08 -17.01
C ASP A 655 47.20 -23.14 -18.44
N GLY A 656 48.15 -22.23 -18.70
CA GLY A 656 49.02 -22.19 -19.87
C GLY A 656 49.45 -20.78 -20.22
N GLY A 657 50.54 -20.31 -19.62
CA GLY A 657 51.10 -18.98 -19.86
C GLY A 657 51.65 -18.79 -21.28
N ASP A 658 51.47 -17.58 -21.81
CA ASP A 658 52.51 -16.82 -22.51
C ASP A 658 52.00 -15.39 -22.75
N ALA A 659 52.84 -14.41 -22.37
CA ALA A 659 52.53 -12.98 -22.50
C ALA A 659 52.67 -12.51 -23.95
N PRO A 660 51.72 -11.74 -24.51
CA PRO A 660 51.92 -11.10 -25.80
C PRO A 660 52.66 -9.75 -25.66
N PRO A 661 53.44 -9.33 -26.67
CA PRO A 661 54.21 -8.09 -26.65
C PRO A 661 53.30 -6.86 -26.83
N PRO A 662 53.77 -5.66 -26.44
CA PRO A 662 52.97 -4.44 -26.50
C PRO A 662 52.77 -3.98 -27.96
N PRO A 663 51.59 -3.44 -28.33
CA PRO A 663 51.39 -2.87 -29.65
C PRO A 663 52.09 -1.50 -29.74
N THR A 664 53.03 -1.43 -30.68
CA THR A 664 53.65 -0.21 -31.20
C THR A 664 52.61 0.69 -31.84
N GLY A 665 52.57 1.95 -31.40
CA GLY A 665 51.71 2.98 -31.94
C GLY A 665 52.08 3.41 -33.36
N ALA A 666 51.05 3.72 -34.15
CA ALA A 666 51.14 4.59 -35.32
C ALA A 666 49.95 5.56 -35.29
N PRO A 667 50.15 6.86 -35.55
CA PRO A 667 49.10 7.87 -35.42
C PRO A 667 48.20 7.86 -36.65
N ILE A 668 46.89 7.77 -36.44
CA ILE A 668 45.88 8.04 -37.48
C ILE A 668 45.52 9.51 -37.38
N GLY A 669 45.97 10.30 -38.36
CA GLY A 669 45.55 11.69 -38.54
C GLY A 669 44.12 11.76 -39.04
N LEU A 670 43.25 12.43 -38.29
CA LEU A 670 41.91 12.81 -38.72
C LEU A 670 41.89 14.32 -39.01
N ALA A 671 41.62 14.67 -40.27
CA ALA A 671 41.34 16.02 -40.71
C ALA A 671 39.93 16.46 -40.23
N PRO A 672 39.70 17.75 -39.96
CA PRO A 672 38.40 18.22 -39.48
C PRO A 672 37.38 18.34 -40.62
N ALA A 673 36.23 17.69 -40.47
CA ALA A 673 35.06 17.89 -41.32
C ALA A 673 34.25 19.10 -40.83
N ALA A 674 33.94 19.99 -41.77
CA ALA A 674 33.15 21.20 -41.55
C ALA A 674 31.70 20.88 -41.15
N ALA A 675 31.18 21.63 -40.18
CA ALA A 675 29.78 21.60 -39.77
C ALA A 675 28.91 22.46 -40.71
N PRO A 676 27.70 22.02 -41.08
CA PRO A 676 26.73 22.89 -41.75
C PRO A 676 25.88 23.65 -40.72
N GLU A 677 25.83 24.97 -40.87
CA GLU A 677 24.83 25.87 -40.28
C GLU A 677 23.42 25.46 -40.71
N VAL A 678 22.54 25.19 -39.74
CA VAL A 678 21.09 25.10 -39.96
C VAL A 678 20.41 26.13 -39.07
N ALA A 679 20.10 27.27 -39.67
CA ALA A 679 19.24 28.30 -39.09
C ALA A 679 17.79 27.80 -39.08
N LEU A 680 17.19 27.60 -37.90
CA LEU A 680 15.77 27.34 -37.74
C LEU A 680 15.05 28.62 -37.31
N ALA A 681 14.27 29.19 -38.24
CA ALA A 681 13.41 30.34 -38.01
C ALA A 681 12.20 29.94 -37.15
N MET A 682 12.07 30.55 -35.95
CA MET A 682 10.86 30.46 -35.14
C MET A 682 9.77 31.40 -35.68
N ARG A 683 8.60 30.85 -36.00
CA ARG A 683 7.35 31.60 -36.20
C ARG A 683 6.63 31.79 -34.85
N PRO A 684 6.09 32.99 -34.54
CA PRO A 684 5.36 33.23 -33.30
C PRO A 684 3.92 32.71 -33.38
N VAL A 685 3.49 32.00 -32.33
CA VAL A 685 2.10 31.59 -32.11
C VAL A 685 1.36 32.75 -31.43
N ARG A 686 0.26 33.20 -32.05
CA ARG A 686 -0.67 34.22 -31.53
C ARG A 686 -1.37 33.68 -30.27
N ARG A 687 -1.28 34.44 -29.18
CA ARG A 687 -2.02 34.23 -27.93
C ARG A 687 -3.38 34.93 -28.05
N ALA A 688 -4.47 34.21 -27.81
CA ALA A 688 -5.82 34.77 -27.71
C ALA A 688 -6.03 35.36 -26.31
N GLU A 689 -6.33 36.65 -26.24
CA GLU A 689 -6.69 37.36 -25.02
C GLU A 689 -8.17 37.10 -24.68
N ALA A 690 -8.42 36.52 -23.50
CA ALA A 690 -9.73 36.50 -22.88
C ALA A 690 -9.80 37.63 -21.84
N ARG A 691 -10.60 38.65 -22.14
CA ARG A 691 -10.93 39.78 -21.25
C ARG A 691 -11.81 39.31 -20.08
N ALA A 692 -11.37 39.54 -18.85
CA ALA A 692 -12.23 39.54 -17.66
C ALA A 692 -12.57 40.99 -17.27
N LYS A 693 -13.87 41.27 -17.08
CA LYS A 693 -14.41 42.53 -16.55
C LYS A 693 -14.17 42.63 -15.04
N PRO A 694 -13.92 43.83 -14.48
CA PRO A 694 -13.94 44.05 -13.03
C PRO A 694 -15.36 44.31 -12.51
N ALA A 695 -15.66 43.78 -11.32
CA ALA A 695 -16.83 44.14 -10.52
C ALA A 695 -16.51 45.36 -9.63
N PRO A 696 -17.48 46.25 -9.34
CA PRO A 696 -17.23 47.48 -8.60
C PRO A 696 -17.28 47.29 -7.07
N ARG A 697 -16.47 48.11 -6.39
CA ARG A 697 -16.60 48.43 -4.96
C ARG A 697 -17.71 49.46 -4.77
N ASP A 698 -18.58 49.23 -3.78
CA ASP A 698 -18.92 50.15 -2.67
C ASP A 698 -20.28 49.77 -2.05
N ALA A 699 -20.23 49.27 -0.80
CA ALA A 699 -21.15 49.48 0.32
C ALA A 699 -20.60 48.75 1.55
#